data_AF-A0A1A1YRR3-F1
#
_entry.id   AF-A0A1A1YRR3-F1
#
_cell.length_a   1.000
_cell.length_b   1.000
_cell.length_c   1.000
_cell.angle_alpha   90.00
_cell.angle_beta   90.00
_cell.angle_gamma   90.00
#
_symmetry.space_group_name_H-M   'P 1'
#
loop_
_entity.id
_entity.type
_entity.pdbx_description
1 polymer ?
#
loop_
_entity_poly.entity_id
_entity_poly.type
_entity_poly.pdbx_seq_one_letter_code
_entity_poly.pdbx_strand_id
1 'polypeptide(L)'
;MAVVANLFQGGQTEVGKWLAGVIFKPTRGKDRLKPATTIEDYWYELGLSKLVAAIGNDGLAVVLPWLIGYERMAGKLKKDYDNTHFSRESIRKRSHDHEDVEQALIEAVRDLAIRAMLVDAAGATGTLLQTNMLLGRKLALFSLGEAIRQTDGADPHMIELLDLARTLLFDELSLHYSCRIDYAELARAVANVSPRVLDDLPGFIERGCLAESDRRREQLRGDGEESADIDEQVQEYGNLWKHSWLSAIGREALPAQLQATLADLDRSYGVIDAPLEPAPIVWSWSGPNSPLRQDDMAAMSATELINHLESWHDAGDGWGPEPSHEGQGRELTALLTGSPKAVAGVGNLVDRLRPTYLRAIVSGWRDAAKAGIEPDWTQLIEVIGGILEHDDQSPFPPEGGHGDDDPDFRSAKRAAVGLLEQLAKPQSKLVIPEGVMPQVAELIIGSFSDEIAWDGYIASAGSTGMDAFTTSLNWQWPMGIRGLTYLMAHGTDTIWYQSARSTLMRELSRDDIHGASSAAVGEGVGRLLMTDPEWLETNASDFFGSEVGLSTQQQIALTTAITTHHYNVSIFKLLSSSMTGAIRLEQPVVAGWRTQFDPLQRIGDWVINAIIRGHNTIEESPAREFFSVVPPKVRGDAIGHVGWAFTHAQAVDDPIRNRLAELWDSRVAHVQDKPDDREELAEFCWFVKCHKFAVEWWLPRLKQAIELCPDVRSESHMIGKEIAFAADLDPHAALEVLKMLLEGQDESGLVTFELMQDAVPTVIARAIASGDESLKQDAMDYMNELGEKGHFSLEAEVAKFL
;
A
#
# COMPACT_ATOMS: atom_id res chain seq x y z
N MET A 1 -8.37 -12.11 28.23
CA MET A 1 -6.96 -12.52 28.12
C MET A 1 -6.30 -12.92 29.44
N ALA A 2 -6.29 -12.07 30.48
CA ALA A 2 -5.71 -12.41 31.79
C ALA A 2 -6.27 -13.71 32.41
N VAL A 3 -7.56 -14.01 32.19
CA VAL A 3 -8.22 -15.21 32.72
C VAL A 3 -7.58 -16.52 32.22
N VAL A 4 -7.20 -16.62 30.94
CA VAL A 4 -6.60 -17.84 30.39
C VAL A 4 -5.19 -18.04 30.95
N ALA A 5 -4.38 -16.99 30.99
CA ALA A 5 -3.04 -17.04 31.58
C ALA A 5 -3.11 -17.40 33.08
N ASN A 6 -4.06 -16.82 33.82
CA ASN A 6 -4.27 -17.10 35.24
C ASN A 6 -4.71 -18.55 35.49
N LEU A 7 -5.50 -19.16 34.58
CA LEU A 7 -5.87 -20.58 34.69
C LEU A 7 -4.66 -21.50 34.56
N PHE A 8 -3.76 -21.22 33.61
CA PHE A 8 -2.51 -21.98 33.48
C PHE A 8 -1.58 -21.77 34.68
N GLN A 9 -1.39 -20.52 35.12
CA GLN A 9 -0.58 -20.21 36.30
C GLN A 9 -1.17 -20.80 37.59
N GLY A 10 -2.50 -20.94 37.66
CA GLY A 10 -3.22 -21.57 38.77
C GLY A 10 -3.33 -23.10 38.68
N GLY A 11 -2.66 -23.76 37.73
CA GLY A 11 -2.63 -25.22 37.58
C GLY A 11 -3.90 -25.86 36.98
N GLN A 12 -4.82 -25.06 36.44
CA GLN A 12 -6.06 -25.53 35.80
C GLN A 12 -5.87 -25.80 34.29
N THR A 13 -4.94 -26.69 33.96
CA THR A 13 -4.43 -26.89 32.60
C THR A 13 -5.51 -27.29 31.58
N GLU A 14 -6.42 -28.21 31.93
CA GLU A 14 -7.45 -28.68 30.99
C GLU A 14 -8.52 -27.61 30.69
N VAL A 15 -8.94 -26.86 31.71
CA VAL A 15 -9.89 -25.74 31.56
C VAL A 15 -9.22 -24.58 30.80
N GLY A 16 -7.95 -24.32 31.07
CA GLY A 16 -7.14 -23.35 30.34
C GLY A 16 -7.01 -23.70 28.86
N LYS A 17 -6.69 -24.96 28.52
CA LYS A 17 -6.61 -25.46 27.13
C LYS A 17 -7.94 -25.32 26.40
N TRP A 18 -9.05 -25.68 27.04
CA TRP A 18 -10.38 -25.52 26.45
C TRP A 18 -10.70 -24.04 26.15
N LEU A 19 -10.53 -23.15 27.12
CA LEU A 19 -10.85 -21.73 26.95
C LEU A 19 -9.93 -21.05 25.94
N ALA A 20 -8.64 -21.40 25.91
CA ALA A 20 -7.70 -20.94 24.89
C ALA A 20 -8.17 -21.37 23.48
N GLY A 21 -8.64 -22.61 23.33
CA GLY A 21 -9.21 -23.09 22.08
C GLY A 21 -10.49 -22.37 21.64
N VAL A 22 -11.31 -21.86 22.56
CA VAL A 22 -12.50 -21.04 22.22
C VAL A 22 -12.10 -19.66 21.69
N ILE A 23 -11.02 -19.09 22.21
CA ILE A 23 -10.61 -17.71 21.90
C ILE A 23 -9.68 -17.65 20.69
N PHE A 24 -8.69 -18.54 20.60
CA PHE A 24 -7.59 -18.45 19.65
C PHE A 24 -7.69 -19.40 18.47
N LYS A 25 -8.49 -20.46 18.52
CA LYS A 25 -8.55 -21.40 17.41
C LYS A 25 -9.26 -20.75 16.21
N PRO A 26 -8.62 -20.66 15.03
CA PRO A 26 -9.26 -20.11 13.84
C PRO A 26 -10.49 -20.93 13.41
N THR A 27 -11.49 -20.25 12.86
CA THR A 27 -12.77 -20.83 12.39
C THR A 27 -13.11 -20.35 10.97
N ARG A 28 -14.02 -21.05 10.26
CA ARG A 28 -14.26 -20.75 8.84
C ARG A 28 -14.97 -19.41 8.72
N GLY A 29 -14.36 -18.47 7.99
CA GLY A 29 -14.90 -17.14 7.74
C GLY A 29 -15.94 -17.08 6.60
N LYS A 30 -16.52 -15.90 6.41
CA LYS A 30 -17.40 -15.60 5.26
C LYS A 30 -16.61 -15.42 3.97
N ASP A 31 -15.39 -14.92 4.08
CA ASP A 31 -14.40 -14.91 3.00
C ASP A 31 -13.84 -16.33 2.82
N ARG A 32 -13.72 -16.79 1.57
CA ARG A 32 -13.17 -18.11 1.24
C ARG A 32 -11.66 -18.20 1.46
N LEU A 33 -10.95 -17.08 1.53
CA LEU A 33 -9.48 -17.03 1.63
C LEU A 33 -8.96 -16.47 2.97
N LYS A 34 -9.79 -15.83 3.79
CA LYS A 34 -9.39 -15.35 5.14
C LYS A 34 -10.14 -16.11 6.26
N PRO A 35 -9.45 -16.90 7.10
CA PRO A 35 -10.04 -17.53 8.29
C PRO A 35 -10.59 -16.48 9.27
N ALA A 36 -11.68 -16.81 9.97
CA ALA A 36 -12.26 -15.95 11.01
C ALA A 36 -11.72 -16.27 12.40
N THR A 37 -11.47 -15.23 13.17
CA THR A 37 -11.06 -15.28 14.58
C THR A 37 -12.16 -14.72 15.50
N THR A 38 -12.14 -15.12 16.77
CA THR A 38 -13.08 -14.63 17.79
C THR A 38 -12.75 -13.21 18.26
N ILE A 39 -11.51 -12.76 18.02
CA ILE A 39 -10.95 -11.49 18.46
C ILE A 39 -10.15 -10.86 17.30
N GLU A 40 -10.11 -9.53 17.26
CA GLU A 40 -9.40 -8.75 16.23
C GLU A 40 -7.89 -9.02 16.25
N ASP A 41 -7.24 -8.81 15.10
CA ASP A 41 -5.88 -9.28 14.80
C ASP A 41 -4.83 -8.75 15.82
N TYR A 42 -4.90 -7.47 16.22
CA TYR A 42 -4.08 -6.89 17.30
C TYR A 42 -4.20 -7.66 18.64
N TRP A 43 -5.43 -7.88 19.09
CA TRP A 43 -5.71 -8.56 20.35
C TRP A 43 -5.38 -10.04 20.30
N TYR A 44 -5.45 -10.63 19.10
CA TYR A 44 -5.02 -11.99 18.85
C TYR A 44 -3.52 -12.14 19.09
N GLU A 45 -2.69 -11.27 18.50
CA GLU A 45 -1.24 -11.32 18.67
C GLU A 45 -0.81 -11.09 20.13
N LEU A 46 -1.28 -9.99 20.73
CA LEU A 46 -0.97 -9.67 22.12
C LEU A 46 -1.49 -10.74 23.09
N GLY A 47 -2.64 -11.33 22.77
CA GLY A 47 -3.24 -12.37 23.57
C GLY A 47 -2.49 -13.71 23.47
N LEU A 48 -2.11 -14.09 22.26
CA LEU A 48 -1.41 -15.34 21.98
C LEU A 48 -0.02 -15.34 22.59
N SER A 49 0.72 -14.23 22.54
CA SER A 49 2.03 -14.12 23.19
C SER A 49 1.96 -14.37 24.71
N LYS A 50 0.96 -13.80 25.39
CA LYS A 50 0.70 -14.04 26.82
C LYS A 50 0.31 -15.49 27.11
N LEU A 51 -0.48 -16.11 26.24
CA LEU A 51 -0.83 -17.53 26.34
C LEU A 51 0.41 -18.42 26.19
N VAL A 52 1.25 -18.13 25.19
CA VAL A 52 2.49 -18.84 24.87
C VAL A 52 3.50 -18.77 26.03
N ALA A 53 3.52 -17.66 26.78
CA ALA A 53 4.30 -17.54 28.02
C ALA A 53 3.73 -18.40 29.16
N ALA A 54 2.41 -18.57 29.25
CA ALA A 54 1.75 -19.26 30.36
C ALA A 54 1.59 -20.78 30.20
N ILE A 55 1.42 -21.28 28.97
CA ILE A 55 1.05 -22.69 28.70
C ILE A 55 2.19 -23.70 28.92
N GLY A 56 3.45 -23.24 29.00
CA GLY A 56 4.62 -24.08 29.24
C GLY A 56 4.93 -25.08 28.11
N ASN A 57 5.58 -26.20 28.46
CA ASN A 57 6.15 -27.17 27.50
C ASN A 57 5.10 -27.91 26.65
N ASP A 58 3.84 -27.95 27.09
CA ASP A 58 2.72 -28.56 26.34
C ASP A 58 2.21 -27.67 25.19
N GLY A 59 2.65 -26.41 25.11
CA GLY A 59 2.04 -25.42 24.22
C GLY A 59 2.16 -25.76 22.74
N LEU A 60 3.25 -26.41 22.31
CA LEU A 60 3.46 -26.75 20.90
C LEU A 60 2.34 -27.65 20.37
N ALA A 61 1.95 -28.67 21.15
CA ALA A 61 0.87 -29.59 20.79
C ALA A 61 -0.52 -28.92 20.75
N VAL A 62 -0.67 -27.75 21.39
CA VAL A 62 -1.93 -26.99 21.42
C VAL A 62 -2.00 -25.98 20.27
N VAL A 63 -0.93 -25.24 20.01
CA VAL A 63 -0.92 -24.12 19.06
C VAL A 63 -0.62 -24.58 17.62
N LEU A 64 0.25 -25.58 17.42
CA LEU A 64 0.56 -26.08 16.06
C LEU A 64 -0.70 -26.55 15.28
N PRO A 65 -1.67 -27.27 15.89
CA PRO A 65 -2.93 -27.58 15.22
C PRO A 65 -3.73 -26.36 14.78
N TRP A 66 -3.57 -25.20 15.43
CA TRP A 66 -4.23 -23.96 15.02
C TRP A 66 -3.58 -23.36 13.79
N LEU A 67 -2.24 -23.34 13.71
CA LEU A 67 -1.51 -22.95 12.51
C LEU A 67 -1.86 -23.86 11.32
N ILE A 68 -1.83 -25.19 11.52
CA ILE A 68 -2.24 -26.16 10.48
C ILE A 68 -3.69 -25.92 10.04
N GLY A 69 -4.58 -25.64 11.00
CA GLY A 69 -5.97 -25.30 10.72
C GLY A 69 -6.09 -24.04 9.86
N TYR A 70 -5.37 -22.99 10.24
CA TYR A 70 -5.32 -21.72 9.52
C TYR A 70 -4.87 -21.91 8.06
N GLU A 71 -3.73 -22.57 7.85
CA GLU A 71 -3.14 -22.81 6.53
C GLU A 71 -4.05 -23.64 5.61
N ARG A 72 -4.79 -24.60 6.17
CA ARG A 72 -5.80 -25.37 5.43
C ARG A 72 -7.00 -24.52 5.03
N MET A 73 -7.42 -23.60 5.89
CA MET A 73 -8.58 -22.76 5.68
C MET A 73 -8.30 -21.61 4.73
N ALA A 74 -7.09 -21.07 4.75
CA ALA A 74 -6.57 -20.14 3.76
C ALA A 74 -6.30 -20.81 2.38
N GLY A 75 -6.44 -22.14 2.30
CA GLY A 75 -6.28 -22.91 1.06
C GLY A 75 -4.84 -23.19 0.65
N LYS A 76 -3.86 -22.85 1.50
CA LYS A 76 -2.42 -23.01 1.28
C LYS A 76 -1.94 -24.44 1.53
N LEU A 77 -2.64 -25.20 2.38
CA LEU A 77 -2.35 -26.62 2.64
C LEU A 77 -3.52 -27.53 2.27
N LYS A 78 -3.31 -28.45 1.33
CA LYS A 78 -4.25 -29.51 0.91
C LYS A 78 -3.53 -30.86 0.85
N LYS A 79 -4.26 -31.93 0.50
CA LYS A 79 -3.72 -33.30 0.50
C LYS A 79 -2.49 -33.48 -0.40
N ASP A 80 -2.50 -32.88 -1.58
CA ASP A 80 -1.46 -33.03 -2.62
C ASP A 80 -0.88 -31.67 -3.04
N TYR A 81 -1.01 -30.65 -2.19
CA TYR A 81 -0.63 -29.27 -2.50
C TYR A 81 -0.23 -28.52 -1.24
N ASP A 82 0.95 -27.91 -1.26
CA ASP A 82 1.52 -27.18 -0.12
C ASP A 82 2.24 -25.90 -0.58
N ASN A 83 1.57 -24.78 -0.38
CA ASN A 83 2.10 -23.43 -0.58
C ASN A 83 2.38 -22.70 0.74
N THR A 84 2.44 -23.43 1.87
CA THR A 84 2.68 -22.83 3.20
C THR A 84 4.07 -22.19 3.33
N HIS A 85 5.00 -22.54 2.42
CA HIS A 85 6.29 -21.90 2.34
C HIS A 85 6.23 -20.40 1.96
N PHE A 86 5.15 -19.94 1.34
CA PHE A 86 4.89 -18.52 1.07
C PHE A 86 4.42 -17.74 2.31
N SER A 87 3.91 -18.42 3.35
CA SER A 87 3.45 -17.74 4.57
C SER A 87 4.58 -17.09 5.35
N ARG A 88 5.81 -17.61 5.21
CA ARG A 88 7.01 -17.01 5.81
C ARG A 88 8.27 -17.43 5.04
N GLU A 89 9.00 -16.46 4.51
CA GLU A 89 10.24 -16.73 3.77
C GLU A 89 11.41 -17.12 4.69
N SER A 90 11.53 -16.49 5.85
CA SER A 90 12.55 -16.82 6.85
C SER A 90 11.93 -16.87 8.25
N ILE A 91 12.20 -17.95 8.99
CA ILE A 91 11.75 -18.11 10.38
C ILE A 91 12.57 -17.24 11.34
N ARG A 92 13.80 -16.91 10.94
CA ARG A 92 14.76 -16.11 11.72
C ARG A 92 14.26 -14.70 12.02
N LYS A 93 13.68 -14.02 11.03
CA LYS A 93 13.17 -12.66 11.21
C LYS A 93 11.80 -12.70 11.88
N ARG A 94 11.51 -11.76 12.76
CA ARG A 94 10.13 -11.46 13.21
C ARG A 94 9.45 -10.55 12.20
N SER A 95 8.13 -10.64 12.06
CA SER A 95 7.41 -9.72 11.16
C SER A 95 7.36 -8.35 11.82
N HIS A 96 7.80 -7.29 11.13
CA HIS A 96 7.60 -5.92 11.59
C HIS A 96 6.44 -5.23 10.86
N ASP A 97 5.97 -5.83 9.76
CA ASP A 97 4.89 -5.31 8.95
C ASP A 97 3.63 -6.17 9.15
N HIS A 98 2.61 -5.52 9.69
CA HIS A 98 1.21 -5.94 9.88
C HIS A 98 0.91 -6.97 10.98
N GLU A 99 -0.04 -6.57 11.85
CA GLU A 99 -0.72 -7.37 12.87
C GLU A 99 -1.62 -8.43 12.19
N ASP A 100 -1.03 -9.55 11.74
CA ASP A 100 -1.75 -10.64 11.09
C ASP A 100 -1.73 -11.92 11.95
N VAL A 101 -2.91 -12.55 12.09
CA VAL A 101 -3.15 -13.80 12.82
C VAL A 101 -2.23 -14.92 12.33
N GLU A 102 -1.97 -14.99 11.02
CA GLU A 102 -1.05 -15.98 10.45
C GLU A 102 0.37 -15.84 11.00
N GLN A 103 0.90 -14.61 10.99
CA GLN A 103 2.25 -14.33 11.48
C GLN A 103 2.34 -14.57 12.99
N ALA A 104 1.33 -14.15 13.75
CA ALA A 104 1.26 -14.40 15.19
C ALA A 104 1.29 -15.91 15.53
N LEU A 105 0.59 -16.74 14.76
CA LEU A 105 0.62 -18.20 14.93
C LEU A 105 1.98 -18.80 14.57
N ILE A 106 2.63 -18.33 13.51
CA ILE A 106 3.97 -18.78 13.11
C ILE A 106 4.99 -18.45 14.19
N GLU A 107 4.98 -17.23 14.72
CA GLU A 107 5.88 -16.81 15.80
C GLU A 107 5.63 -17.58 17.10
N ALA A 108 4.37 -17.79 17.46
CA ALA A 108 4.00 -18.58 18.63
C ALA A 108 4.51 -20.03 18.51
N VAL A 109 4.32 -20.68 17.35
CA VAL A 109 4.80 -22.04 17.10
C VAL A 109 6.32 -22.09 17.11
N ARG A 110 7.01 -21.10 16.51
CA ARG A 110 8.49 -21.00 16.55
C ARG A 110 9.00 -20.97 17.98
N ASP A 111 8.49 -20.05 18.80
CA ASP A 111 8.97 -19.84 20.16
C ASP A 111 8.61 -21.02 21.10
N LEU A 112 7.50 -21.73 20.82
CA LEU A 112 7.15 -22.98 21.49
C LEU A 112 8.03 -24.15 21.04
N ALA A 113 8.34 -24.24 19.75
CA ALA A 113 9.19 -25.28 19.18
C ALA A 113 10.61 -25.21 19.74
N ILE A 114 11.21 -24.02 19.82
CA ILE A 114 12.56 -23.85 20.43
C ILE A 114 12.57 -24.41 21.86
N ARG A 115 11.58 -24.04 22.68
CA ARG A 115 11.46 -24.54 24.06
C ARG A 115 11.23 -26.05 24.12
N ALA A 116 10.39 -26.59 23.22
CA ALA A 116 10.13 -28.02 23.17
C ALA A 116 11.40 -28.82 22.76
N MET A 117 12.22 -28.28 21.85
CA MET A 117 13.48 -28.91 21.41
C MET A 117 14.51 -29.02 22.54
N LEU A 118 14.53 -28.05 23.46
CA LEU A 118 15.40 -28.09 24.64
C LEU A 118 14.99 -29.17 25.67
N VAL A 119 13.78 -29.71 25.57
CA VAL A 119 13.22 -30.69 26.52
C VAL A 119 13.11 -32.10 25.91
N ASP A 120 12.54 -32.19 24.72
CA ASP A 120 12.33 -33.43 23.96
C ASP A 120 12.41 -33.11 22.46
N ALA A 121 13.63 -33.11 21.93
CA ALA A 121 13.91 -32.76 20.55
C ALA A 121 13.24 -33.73 19.56
N ALA A 122 13.29 -35.03 19.88
CA ALA A 122 12.68 -36.08 19.07
C ALA A 122 11.15 -35.90 18.98
N GLY A 123 10.47 -35.69 20.12
CA GLY A 123 9.03 -35.47 20.18
C GLY A 123 8.60 -34.17 19.50
N ALA A 124 9.33 -33.07 19.71
CA ALA A 124 9.06 -31.79 19.07
C ALA A 124 9.22 -31.87 17.54
N THR A 125 10.28 -32.51 17.06
CA THR A 125 10.51 -32.71 15.62
C THR A 125 9.43 -33.59 15.00
N GLY A 126 9.08 -34.71 15.66
CA GLY A 126 7.98 -35.57 15.21
C GLY A 126 6.64 -34.83 15.13
N THR A 127 6.38 -33.93 16.08
CA THR A 127 5.17 -33.10 16.11
C THR A 127 5.13 -32.10 14.94
N LEU A 128 6.22 -31.38 14.68
CA LEU A 128 6.30 -30.40 13.58
C LEU A 128 6.20 -31.05 12.20
N LEU A 129 6.78 -32.24 12.03
CA LEU A 129 6.80 -32.95 10.75
C LEU A 129 5.56 -33.81 10.50
N GLN A 130 4.65 -33.96 11.46
CA GLN A 130 3.49 -34.86 11.39
C GLN A 130 2.62 -34.66 10.13
N THR A 131 2.53 -33.43 9.61
CA THR A 131 1.69 -33.09 8.46
C THR A 131 2.44 -33.02 7.13
N ASN A 132 3.76 -33.26 7.12
CA ASN A 132 4.65 -33.00 5.98
C ASN A 132 4.56 -31.58 5.41
N MET A 133 4.03 -30.63 6.18
CA MET A 133 3.94 -29.22 5.81
C MET A 133 5.33 -28.59 5.70
N LEU A 134 5.64 -27.92 4.59
CA LEU A 134 6.91 -27.24 4.34
C LEU A 134 7.21 -26.21 5.43
N LEU A 135 6.23 -25.40 5.82
CA LEU A 135 6.38 -24.46 6.93
C LEU A 135 6.72 -25.16 8.26
N GLY A 136 6.14 -26.33 8.52
CA GLY A 136 6.46 -27.15 9.69
C GLY A 136 7.91 -27.64 9.68
N ARG A 137 8.41 -28.03 8.51
CA ARG A 137 9.82 -28.40 8.30
C ARG A 137 10.77 -27.22 8.50
N LYS A 138 10.44 -26.03 8.00
CA LYS A 138 11.22 -24.80 8.23
C LYS A 138 11.32 -24.48 9.72
N LEU A 139 10.20 -24.56 10.43
CA LEU A 139 10.15 -24.39 11.89
C LEU A 139 11.01 -25.44 12.63
N ALA A 140 11.02 -26.70 12.18
CA ALA A 140 11.86 -27.75 12.76
C ALA A 140 13.36 -27.48 12.56
N LEU A 141 13.78 -27.14 11.33
CA LEU A 141 15.16 -26.81 11.00
C LEU A 141 15.67 -25.63 11.85
N PHE A 142 14.92 -24.53 11.86
CA PHE A 142 15.28 -23.33 12.61
C PHE A 142 15.32 -23.58 14.13
N SER A 143 14.27 -24.19 14.69
CA SER A 143 14.15 -24.37 16.13
C SER A 143 15.18 -25.34 16.69
N LEU A 144 15.55 -26.38 15.93
CA LEU A 144 16.63 -27.28 16.31
C LEU A 144 17.99 -26.59 16.29
N GLY A 145 18.26 -25.76 15.27
CA GLY A 145 19.50 -24.98 15.21
C GLY A 145 19.63 -24.02 16.38
N GLU A 146 18.51 -23.41 16.80
CA GLU A 146 18.48 -22.55 17.98
C GLU A 146 18.67 -23.31 19.29
N ALA A 147 18.07 -24.50 19.43
CA ALA A 147 18.30 -25.36 20.59
C ALA A 147 19.77 -25.78 20.72
N ILE A 148 20.45 -26.10 19.62
CA ILE A 148 21.89 -26.39 19.59
C ILE A 148 22.70 -25.18 20.05
N ARG A 149 22.36 -23.96 19.60
CA ARG A 149 23.05 -22.72 20.02
C ARG A 149 22.86 -22.41 21.51
N GLN A 150 21.74 -22.80 22.10
CA GLN A 150 21.42 -22.55 23.51
C GLN A 150 21.92 -23.65 24.47
N THR A 151 22.31 -24.82 23.94
CA THR A 151 22.79 -25.96 24.74
C THR A 151 24.31 -25.91 24.86
N ASP A 152 24.85 -26.10 26.06
CA ASP A 152 26.30 -26.21 26.25
C ASP A 152 26.84 -27.44 25.50
N GLY A 153 27.98 -27.31 24.83
CA GLY A 153 28.59 -28.41 24.06
C GLY A 153 29.02 -29.60 24.92
N ALA A 154 29.16 -29.41 26.24
CA ALA A 154 29.42 -30.47 27.21
C ALA A 154 28.15 -31.17 27.74
N ASP A 155 26.95 -30.65 27.42
CA ASP A 155 25.68 -31.23 27.86
C ASP A 155 25.44 -32.58 27.16
N PRO A 156 25.10 -33.66 27.90
CA PRO A 156 24.72 -34.93 27.30
C PRO A 156 23.59 -34.84 26.26
N HIS A 157 22.68 -33.86 26.39
CA HIS A 157 21.58 -33.59 25.46
C HIS A 157 22.08 -33.14 24.07
N MET A 158 23.29 -32.57 23.99
CA MET A 158 23.89 -32.15 22.72
C MET A 158 24.04 -33.31 21.73
N ILE A 159 24.31 -34.53 22.21
CA ILE A 159 24.44 -35.71 21.36
C ILE A 159 23.11 -36.01 20.65
N GLU A 160 22.00 -35.95 21.38
CA GLU A 160 20.65 -36.17 20.82
C GLU A 160 20.31 -35.10 19.78
N LEU A 161 20.57 -33.83 20.09
CA LEU A 161 20.34 -32.72 19.17
C LEU A 161 21.14 -32.87 17.87
N LEU A 162 22.41 -33.30 17.96
CA LEU A 162 23.27 -33.51 16.79
C LEU A 162 22.83 -34.72 15.95
N ASP A 163 22.39 -35.81 16.57
CA ASP A 163 21.87 -36.98 15.84
C ASP A 163 20.57 -36.62 15.08
N LEU A 164 19.72 -35.81 15.69
CA LEU A 164 18.50 -35.32 15.05
C LEU A 164 18.80 -34.30 13.95
N ALA A 165 19.77 -33.42 14.17
CA ALA A 165 20.22 -32.45 13.18
C ALA A 165 20.79 -33.16 11.96
N ARG A 166 21.57 -34.23 12.16
CA ARG A 166 22.02 -35.09 11.07
C ARG A 166 20.82 -35.67 10.31
N THR A 167 19.82 -36.19 11.02
CA THR A 167 18.63 -36.75 10.38
C THR A 167 17.89 -35.71 9.51
N LEU A 168 17.71 -34.48 10.01
CA LEU A 168 17.03 -33.40 9.28
C LEU A 168 17.85 -32.82 8.12
N LEU A 169 19.15 -32.62 8.31
CA LEU A 169 20.06 -32.06 7.29
C LEU A 169 20.25 -33.02 6.11
N PHE A 170 20.08 -34.33 6.32
CA PHE A 170 20.23 -35.35 5.29
C PHE A 170 18.88 -35.96 4.84
N ASP A 171 17.77 -35.28 5.13
CA ASP A 171 16.44 -35.57 4.57
C ASP A 171 16.25 -34.80 3.25
N GLU A 172 15.89 -35.50 2.17
CA GLU A 172 15.70 -34.90 0.84
C GLU A 172 14.65 -33.78 0.83
N LEU A 173 13.62 -33.88 1.68
CA LEU A 173 12.59 -32.84 1.79
C LEU A 173 13.12 -31.55 2.39
N SER A 174 14.25 -31.59 3.11
CA SER A 174 14.92 -30.40 3.64
C SER A 174 15.73 -29.65 2.58
N LEU A 175 15.98 -30.26 1.40
CA LEU A 175 16.61 -29.60 0.25
C LEU A 175 15.65 -28.80 -0.63
N HIS A 176 14.37 -28.72 -0.24
CA HIS A 176 13.43 -27.81 -0.91
C HIS A 176 13.96 -26.37 -0.83
N TYR A 177 13.93 -25.63 -1.94
CA TYR A 177 14.56 -24.30 -2.02
C TYR A 177 14.09 -23.32 -0.94
N SER A 178 12.80 -23.37 -0.57
CA SER A 178 12.24 -22.52 0.49
C SER A 178 12.77 -22.81 1.90
N CYS A 179 13.46 -23.93 2.11
CA CYS A 179 14.13 -24.30 3.36
C CYS A 179 15.60 -23.86 3.40
N ARG A 180 16.17 -23.34 2.30
CA ARG A 180 17.60 -23.01 2.17
C ARG A 180 18.16 -22.20 3.33
N ILE A 181 17.43 -21.18 3.77
CA ILE A 181 17.86 -20.29 4.87
C ILE A 181 17.88 -21.06 6.20
N ASP A 182 16.78 -21.74 6.54
CA ASP A 182 16.66 -22.47 7.81
C ASP A 182 17.59 -23.70 7.86
N TYR A 183 17.82 -24.34 6.70
CA TYR A 183 18.82 -25.40 6.53
C TYR A 183 20.22 -24.88 6.82
N ALA A 184 20.58 -23.74 6.23
CA ALA A 184 21.88 -23.11 6.44
C ALA A 184 22.10 -22.70 7.90
N GLU A 185 21.07 -22.16 8.56
CA GLU A 185 21.11 -21.83 9.99
C GLU A 185 21.39 -23.06 10.87
N LEU A 186 20.74 -24.20 10.58
CA LEU A 186 21.01 -25.47 11.27
C LEU A 186 22.42 -25.98 10.97
N ALA A 187 22.85 -25.98 9.71
CA ALA A 187 24.19 -26.43 9.32
C ALA A 187 25.28 -25.59 10.00
N ARG A 188 25.12 -24.26 10.09
CA ARG A 188 26.03 -23.37 10.83
C ARG A 188 26.06 -23.70 12.32
N ALA A 189 24.90 -23.92 12.94
CA ALA A 189 24.82 -24.29 14.36
C ALA A 189 25.55 -25.61 14.64
N VAL A 190 25.33 -26.62 13.80
CA VAL A 190 26.00 -27.92 13.89
C VAL A 190 27.51 -27.80 13.69
N ALA A 191 27.95 -27.05 12.67
CA ALA A 191 29.37 -26.87 12.39
C ALA A 191 30.14 -26.22 13.55
N ASN A 192 29.51 -25.29 14.26
CA ASN A 192 30.13 -24.64 15.42
C ASN A 192 30.39 -25.60 16.58
N VAL A 193 29.63 -26.69 16.70
CA VAL A 193 29.77 -27.68 17.78
C VAL A 193 30.56 -28.91 17.31
N SER A 194 30.18 -29.49 16.18
CA SER A 194 30.77 -30.71 15.62
C SER A 194 30.74 -30.69 14.09
N PRO A 195 31.78 -30.13 13.44
CA PRO A 195 31.89 -30.09 11.97
C PRO A 195 31.76 -31.47 11.30
N ARG A 196 32.17 -32.53 12.01
CA ARG A 196 32.15 -33.92 11.50
C ARG A 196 30.76 -34.42 11.12
N VAL A 197 29.70 -33.85 11.70
CA VAL A 197 28.32 -34.20 11.33
C VAL A 197 28.04 -33.86 9.86
N LEU A 198 28.75 -32.88 9.30
CA LEU A 198 28.62 -32.41 7.92
C LEU A 198 29.59 -33.10 6.95
N ASP A 199 30.35 -34.11 7.37
CA ASP A 199 31.34 -34.79 6.51
C ASP A 199 30.71 -35.39 5.24
N ASP A 200 29.46 -35.85 5.34
CA ASP A 200 28.69 -36.43 4.22
C ASP A 200 27.99 -35.37 3.33
N LEU A 201 28.04 -34.08 3.72
CA LEU A 201 27.36 -32.98 3.03
C LEU A 201 27.76 -32.84 1.55
N PRO A 202 29.04 -33.01 1.12
CA PRO A 202 29.41 -32.89 -0.29
C PRO A 202 28.61 -33.85 -1.19
N GLY A 203 28.48 -35.11 -0.78
CA GLY A 203 27.72 -36.10 -1.55
C GLY A 203 26.22 -35.83 -1.54
N PHE A 204 25.69 -35.25 -0.46
CA PHE A 204 24.26 -34.95 -0.34
C PHE A 204 23.87 -33.72 -1.17
N ILE A 205 24.64 -32.62 -1.11
CA ILE A 205 24.44 -31.43 -1.94
C ILE A 205 24.57 -31.77 -3.43
N GLU A 206 25.49 -32.65 -3.80
CA GLU A 206 25.63 -33.11 -5.19
C GLU A 206 24.36 -33.84 -5.68
N ARG A 207 23.83 -34.77 -4.88
CA ARG A 207 22.57 -35.47 -5.22
C ARG A 207 21.39 -34.51 -5.31
N GLY A 208 21.30 -33.55 -4.38
CA GLY A 208 20.27 -32.51 -4.41
C GLY A 208 20.33 -31.68 -5.69
N CYS A 209 21.52 -31.23 -6.06
CA CYS A 209 21.71 -30.48 -7.31
C CYS A 209 21.36 -31.32 -8.53
N LEU A 210 21.75 -32.59 -8.58
CA LEU A 210 21.42 -33.48 -9.69
C LEU A 210 19.90 -33.67 -9.84
N ALA A 211 19.18 -33.90 -8.74
CA ALA A 211 17.73 -34.04 -8.77
C ALA A 211 17.04 -32.76 -9.28
N GLU A 212 17.50 -31.59 -8.84
CA GLU A 212 16.96 -30.29 -9.26
C GLU A 212 17.35 -29.94 -10.71
N SER A 213 18.54 -30.35 -11.14
CA SER A 213 19.01 -30.25 -12.52
C SER A 213 18.22 -31.16 -13.47
N ASP A 214 17.90 -32.39 -13.05
CA ASP A 214 17.08 -33.32 -13.82
C ASP A 214 15.63 -32.82 -13.93
N ARG A 215 15.08 -32.24 -12.84
CA ARG A 215 13.78 -31.57 -12.87
C ARG A 215 13.77 -30.39 -13.84
N ARG A 216 14.82 -29.56 -13.82
CA ARG A 216 14.99 -28.43 -14.75
C ARG A 216 15.14 -28.90 -16.19
N ARG A 217 15.89 -29.98 -16.42
CA ARG A 217 16.05 -30.60 -17.74
C ARG A 217 14.71 -31.09 -18.29
N GLU A 218 13.88 -31.73 -17.46
CA GLU A 218 12.55 -32.17 -17.89
C GLU A 218 11.64 -30.99 -18.23
N GLN A 219 11.73 -29.87 -17.50
CA GLN A 219 11.03 -28.63 -17.84
C GLN A 219 11.48 -28.09 -19.20
N LEU A 220 12.78 -27.90 -19.41
CA LEU A 220 13.33 -27.33 -20.65
C LEU A 220 13.10 -28.24 -21.89
N ARG A 221 13.00 -29.55 -21.69
CA ARG A 221 12.59 -30.49 -22.75
C ARG A 221 11.14 -30.33 -23.18
N GLY A 222 10.27 -29.85 -22.30
CA GLY A 222 8.89 -29.48 -22.62
C GLY A 222 8.82 -28.22 -23.49
N ASP A 223 9.79 -27.31 -23.35
CA ASP A 223 9.82 -25.99 -23.98
C ASP A 223 10.43 -25.97 -25.41
N GLY A 224 10.74 -27.15 -25.99
CA GLY A 224 11.16 -27.29 -27.38
C GLY A 224 12.62 -26.90 -27.71
N GLU A 225 13.49 -26.73 -26.70
CA GLU A 225 14.90 -26.35 -26.87
C GLU A 225 15.79 -27.47 -27.47
N GLU A 226 16.88 -27.09 -28.16
CA GLU A 226 17.87 -28.05 -28.66
C GLU A 226 18.67 -28.69 -27.52
N SER A 227 18.98 -30.00 -27.62
CA SER A 227 19.57 -30.78 -26.52
C SER A 227 20.91 -30.26 -25.98
N ALA A 228 21.68 -29.52 -26.79
CA ALA A 228 22.96 -28.96 -26.36
C ALA A 228 22.77 -27.71 -25.48
N ASP A 229 21.80 -26.85 -25.82
CA ASP A 229 21.47 -25.65 -25.06
C ASP A 229 20.80 -26.01 -23.74
N ILE A 230 19.96 -27.06 -23.72
CA ILE A 230 19.38 -27.60 -22.49
C ILE A 230 20.48 -28.04 -21.51
N ASP A 231 21.51 -28.74 -21.98
CA ASP A 231 22.56 -29.23 -21.09
C ASP A 231 23.41 -28.09 -20.50
N GLU A 232 23.66 -27.03 -21.27
CA GLU A 232 24.35 -25.82 -20.78
C GLU A 232 23.50 -25.06 -19.75
N GLN A 233 22.21 -24.82 -20.04
CA GLN A 233 21.29 -24.14 -19.12
C GLN A 233 21.08 -24.92 -17.82
N VAL A 234 20.95 -26.25 -17.91
CA VAL A 234 20.81 -27.13 -16.75
C VAL A 234 22.07 -27.10 -15.90
N GLN A 235 23.24 -27.10 -16.53
CA GLN A 235 24.52 -27.01 -15.84
C GLN A 235 24.68 -25.65 -15.14
N GLU A 236 24.32 -24.55 -15.79
CA GLU A 236 24.35 -23.21 -15.20
C GLU A 236 23.36 -23.11 -14.02
N TYR A 237 22.14 -23.59 -14.18
CA TYR A 237 21.14 -23.62 -13.12
C TYR A 237 21.62 -24.43 -11.90
N GLY A 238 22.20 -25.61 -12.14
CA GLY A 238 22.80 -26.43 -11.09
C GLY A 238 23.94 -25.70 -10.35
N ASN A 239 24.79 -24.97 -11.08
CA ASN A 239 25.85 -24.16 -10.47
C ASN A 239 25.30 -23.01 -9.62
N LEU A 240 24.29 -22.28 -10.10
CA LEU A 240 23.64 -21.19 -9.36
C LEU A 240 22.91 -21.71 -8.12
N TRP A 241 22.24 -22.86 -8.23
CA TRP A 241 21.64 -23.55 -7.09
C TRP A 241 22.71 -23.90 -6.05
N LYS A 242 23.79 -24.57 -6.44
CA LYS A 242 24.91 -24.89 -5.54
C LYS A 242 25.49 -23.62 -4.92
N HIS A 243 25.69 -22.57 -5.70
CA HIS A 243 26.24 -21.30 -5.24
C HIS A 243 25.37 -20.67 -4.15
N SER A 244 24.06 -20.64 -4.36
CA SER A 244 23.09 -20.12 -3.38
C SER A 244 23.07 -20.92 -2.07
N TRP A 245 23.13 -22.25 -2.14
CA TRP A 245 23.13 -23.13 -0.97
C TRP A 245 24.45 -23.08 -0.20
N LEU A 246 25.59 -23.16 -0.89
CA LEU A 246 26.91 -23.10 -0.25
C LEU A 246 27.18 -21.73 0.36
N SER A 247 26.79 -20.65 -0.33
CA SER A 247 26.88 -19.29 0.23
C SER A 247 26.01 -19.14 1.48
N ALA A 248 24.80 -19.73 1.48
CA ALA A 248 23.91 -19.72 2.64
C ALA A 248 24.53 -20.46 3.83
N ILE A 249 25.04 -21.68 3.64
CA ILE A 249 25.70 -22.44 4.71
C ILE A 249 26.93 -21.67 5.22
N GLY A 250 27.65 -20.99 4.34
CA GLY A 250 28.76 -20.12 4.68
C GLY A 250 30.07 -20.89 4.78
N ARG A 251 31.15 -20.25 4.30
CA ARG A 251 32.46 -20.88 4.10
C ARG A 251 33.01 -21.60 5.34
N GLU A 252 32.84 -21.02 6.52
CA GLU A 252 33.36 -21.57 7.78
C GLU A 252 32.67 -22.86 8.22
N ALA A 253 31.39 -23.04 7.84
CA ALA A 253 30.61 -24.22 8.19
C ALA A 253 30.73 -25.35 7.15
N LEU A 254 31.35 -25.08 5.99
CA LEU A 254 31.47 -26.06 4.91
C LEU A 254 32.67 -27.01 5.11
N PRO A 255 32.53 -28.31 4.77
CA PRO A 255 33.67 -29.19 4.59
C PRO A 255 34.65 -28.69 3.52
N ALA A 256 35.93 -29.05 3.62
CA ALA A 256 37.00 -28.54 2.76
C ALA A 256 36.72 -28.66 1.26
N GLN A 257 36.08 -29.76 0.83
CA GLN A 257 35.69 -29.95 -0.57
C GLN A 257 34.69 -28.88 -1.05
N LEU A 258 33.65 -28.60 -0.26
CA LEU A 258 32.64 -27.60 -0.61
C LEU A 258 33.14 -26.16 -0.45
N GLN A 259 34.13 -25.92 0.42
CA GLN A 259 34.81 -24.62 0.46
C GLN A 259 35.54 -24.31 -0.86
N ALA A 260 36.19 -25.32 -1.46
CA ALA A 260 36.81 -25.18 -2.76
C ALA A 260 35.76 -24.94 -3.86
N THR A 261 34.67 -25.71 -3.85
CA THR A 261 33.54 -25.51 -4.77
C THR A 261 32.95 -24.10 -4.66
N LEU A 262 32.70 -23.60 -3.44
CA LEU A 262 32.19 -22.25 -3.22
C LEU A 262 33.16 -21.19 -3.74
N ALA A 263 34.46 -21.34 -3.48
CA ALA A 263 35.47 -20.39 -3.97
C ALA A 263 35.57 -20.33 -5.51
N ASP A 264 35.31 -21.44 -6.20
CA ASP A 264 35.26 -21.47 -7.65
C ASP A 264 33.95 -20.86 -8.20
N LEU A 265 32.82 -21.10 -7.52
CA LEU A 265 31.54 -20.48 -7.85
C LEU A 265 31.56 -18.96 -7.62
N ASP A 266 32.10 -18.49 -6.49
CA ASP A 266 32.28 -17.06 -6.20
C ASP A 266 33.17 -16.37 -7.23
N ARG A 267 34.19 -17.07 -7.76
CA ARG A 267 35.04 -16.54 -8.83
C ARG A 267 34.29 -16.41 -10.15
N SER A 268 33.34 -17.31 -10.40
CA SER A 268 32.62 -17.41 -11.68
C SER A 268 31.39 -16.50 -11.72
N TYR A 269 30.67 -16.38 -10.60
CA TYR A 269 29.38 -15.70 -10.49
C TYR A 269 29.39 -14.48 -9.56
N GLY A 270 30.52 -14.19 -8.91
CA GLY A 270 30.61 -13.16 -7.86
C GLY A 270 30.24 -13.71 -6.49
N VAL A 271 30.57 -12.97 -5.43
CA VAL A 271 30.20 -13.33 -4.05
C VAL A 271 28.75 -12.91 -3.80
N ILE A 272 27.94 -13.78 -3.19
CA ILE A 272 26.59 -13.41 -2.73
C ILE A 272 26.73 -12.67 -1.40
N ASP A 273 26.49 -11.35 -1.42
CA ASP A 273 26.71 -10.47 -0.26
C ASP A 273 25.78 -10.78 0.93
N ALA A 274 24.53 -11.17 0.65
CA ALA A 274 23.50 -11.40 1.67
C ALA A 274 22.84 -12.78 1.52
N PRO A 275 23.56 -13.90 1.72
CA PRO A 275 23.10 -15.23 1.33
C PRO A 275 22.02 -15.79 2.26
N LEU A 276 21.77 -15.17 3.42
CA LEU A 276 20.68 -15.52 4.33
C LEU A 276 19.48 -14.58 4.21
N GLU A 277 19.54 -13.59 3.33
CA GLU A 277 18.35 -12.83 2.95
C GLU A 277 17.49 -13.67 2.00
N PRO A 278 16.16 -13.52 2.05
CA PRO A 278 15.31 -14.04 0.99
C PRO A 278 15.81 -13.52 -0.35
N ALA A 279 15.84 -14.39 -1.36
CA ALA A 279 16.02 -13.90 -2.72
C ALA A 279 14.89 -12.89 -2.97
N PRO A 280 15.14 -11.71 -3.57
CA PRO A 280 14.07 -10.83 -3.95
C PRO A 280 13.06 -11.67 -4.72
N ILE A 281 11.81 -11.74 -4.23
CA ILE A 281 10.74 -12.37 -4.98
C ILE A 281 10.57 -11.51 -6.22
N VAL A 282 11.32 -11.85 -7.27
CA VAL A 282 10.86 -11.57 -8.61
C VAL A 282 9.64 -12.46 -8.72
N TRP A 283 8.47 -11.85 -8.63
CA TRP A 283 7.32 -12.42 -9.30
C TRP A 283 7.77 -12.56 -10.75
N SER A 284 8.34 -13.71 -11.12
CA SER A 284 8.43 -14.08 -12.52
C SER A 284 7.04 -14.53 -12.93
N TRP A 285 6.08 -13.62 -12.79
CA TRP A 285 5.11 -13.48 -13.85
C TRP A 285 5.94 -12.98 -15.03
N SER A 286 6.49 -13.92 -15.79
CA SER A 286 6.68 -13.69 -17.21
C SER A 286 5.27 -13.45 -17.73
N GLY A 287 4.90 -12.17 -17.74
CA GLY A 287 3.70 -11.70 -18.38
C GLY A 287 3.70 -12.17 -19.84
N PRO A 288 2.56 -11.99 -20.54
CA PRO A 288 2.43 -12.40 -21.92
C PRO A 288 3.66 -11.96 -22.73
N ASN A 289 4.39 -12.94 -23.27
CA ASN A 289 5.64 -12.71 -23.99
C ASN A 289 5.33 -12.24 -25.42
N SER A 290 6.25 -11.54 -26.06
CA SER A 290 6.10 -11.16 -27.47
C SER A 290 6.95 -12.06 -28.38
N PRO A 291 6.46 -12.46 -29.57
CA PRO A 291 7.27 -13.12 -30.60
C PRO A 291 8.39 -12.23 -31.15
N LEU A 292 8.22 -10.90 -31.06
CA LEU A 292 9.18 -9.91 -31.52
C LEU A 292 9.49 -8.93 -30.38
N ARG A 293 10.76 -8.62 -30.16
CA ARG A 293 11.12 -7.55 -29.22
C ARG A 293 10.89 -6.18 -29.87
N GLN A 294 10.76 -5.14 -29.04
CA GLN A 294 10.68 -3.76 -29.50
C GLN A 294 11.77 -3.40 -30.54
N ASP A 295 13.01 -3.80 -30.31
CA ASP A 295 14.14 -3.52 -31.21
C ASP A 295 13.97 -4.19 -32.59
N ASP A 296 13.42 -5.41 -32.62
CA ASP A 296 13.15 -6.13 -33.87
C ASP A 296 12.03 -5.42 -34.64
N MET A 297 10.95 -5.04 -33.97
CA MET A 297 9.86 -4.27 -34.57
C MET A 297 10.35 -2.91 -35.09
N ALA A 298 11.27 -2.25 -34.37
CA ALA A 298 11.85 -0.97 -34.77
C ALA A 298 12.73 -1.08 -36.04
N ALA A 299 13.31 -2.25 -36.30
CA ALA A 299 14.11 -2.52 -37.49
C ALA A 299 13.26 -2.82 -38.74
N MET A 300 11.98 -3.19 -38.57
CA MET A 300 11.05 -3.48 -39.66
C MET A 300 10.55 -2.20 -40.32
N SER A 301 10.25 -2.26 -41.62
CA SER A 301 9.45 -1.21 -42.26
C SER A 301 7.99 -1.27 -41.76
N ALA A 302 7.26 -0.16 -41.86
CA ALA A 302 5.85 -0.09 -41.48
C ALA A 302 5.02 -1.21 -42.13
N THR A 303 5.24 -1.48 -43.43
CA THR A 303 4.53 -2.55 -44.15
C THR A 303 4.88 -3.94 -43.62
N GLU A 304 6.17 -4.21 -43.36
CA GLU A 304 6.60 -5.50 -42.81
C GLU A 304 6.01 -5.73 -41.41
N LEU A 305 6.05 -4.72 -40.55
CA LEU A 305 5.49 -4.79 -39.20
C LEU A 305 4.00 -5.11 -39.25
N ILE A 306 3.21 -4.36 -40.03
CA ILE A 306 1.76 -4.60 -40.15
C ILE A 306 1.46 -5.97 -40.75
N ASN A 307 2.20 -6.41 -41.77
CA ASN A 307 2.00 -7.74 -42.36
C ASN A 307 2.31 -8.86 -41.35
N HIS A 308 3.29 -8.66 -40.47
CA HIS A 308 3.57 -9.60 -39.38
C HIS A 308 2.42 -9.64 -38.38
N LEU A 309 1.96 -8.47 -37.89
CA LEU A 309 0.82 -8.41 -36.96
C LEU A 309 -0.46 -9.05 -37.55
N GLU A 310 -0.72 -8.85 -38.84
CA GLU A 310 -1.87 -9.42 -39.54
C GLU A 310 -1.80 -10.95 -39.71
N SER A 311 -0.61 -11.50 -39.91
CA SER A 311 -0.42 -12.94 -40.22
C SER A 311 -0.03 -13.80 -39.02
N TRP A 312 0.34 -13.17 -37.90
CA TRP A 312 0.72 -13.89 -36.69
C TRP A 312 -0.50 -14.46 -35.97
N HIS A 313 -0.38 -15.72 -35.53
CA HIS A 313 -1.39 -16.48 -34.81
C HIS A 313 -0.76 -17.14 -33.58
N ASP A 314 -1.54 -17.24 -32.51
CA ASP A 314 -1.13 -17.99 -31.32
C ASP A 314 -1.19 -19.50 -31.62
N ALA A 315 -0.03 -20.14 -31.61
CA ALA A 315 0.13 -21.57 -31.86
C ALA A 315 0.43 -22.37 -30.57
N GLY A 316 0.31 -21.72 -29.40
CA GLY A 316 0.67 -22.29 -28.11
C GLY A 316 -0.23 -23.46 -27.67
N ASP A 317 0.32 -24.34 -26.82
CA ASP A 317 -0.41 -25.47 -26.24
C ASP A 317 -1.03 -25.16 -24.86
N GLY A 318 -0.85 -23.92 -24.37
CA GLY A 318 -1.37 -23.43 -23.11
C GLY A 318 -0.47 -23.70 -21.91
N TRP A 319 0.82 -24.04 -22.14
CA TRP A 319 1.80 -24.31 -21.09
C TRP A 319 3.06 -23.41 -21.22
N GLY A 320 3.40 -22.67 -20.15
CA GLY A 320 4.58 -21.77 -20.12
C GLY A 320 4.29 -20.31 -20.51
N PRO A 321 5.28 -19.40 -20.47
CA PRO A 321 5.10 -18.03 -20.92
C PRO A 321 5.23 -17.96 -22.45
N GLU A 322 4.21 -18.48 -23.12
CA GLU A 322 4.14 -18.49 -24.58
C GLU A 322 3.96 -17.06 -25.13
N PRO A 323 4.45 -16.78 -26.35
CA PRO A 323 4.18 -15.52 -27.00
C PRO A 323 2.67 -15.35 -27.23
N SER A 324 2.10 -14.20 -26.89
CA SER A 324 0.67 -13.93 -27.11
C SER A 324 0.42 -12.61 -27.83
N HIS A 325 -0.81 -12.43 -28.34
CA HIS A 325 -1.23 -11.16 -28.96
C HIS A 325 -1.09 -9.99 -27.99
N GLU A 326 -1.45 -10.17 -26.71
CA GLU A 326 -1.27 -9.20 -25.63
C GLU A 326 0.21 -8.85 -25.44
N GLY A 327 1.09 -9.85 -25.42
CA GLY A 327 2.52 -9.65 -25.25
C GLY A 327 3.14 -8.87 -26.41
N GLN A 328 2.77 -9.22 -27.64
CA GLN A 328 3.14 -8.46 -28.83
C GLN A 328 2.54 -7.05 -28.84
N GLY A 329 1.32 -6.88 -28.34
CA GLY A 329 0.69 -5.58 -28.15
C GLY A 329 1.44 -4.67 -27.18
N ARG A 330 2.04 -5.21 -26.12
CA ARG A 330 2.85 -4.44 -25.17
C ARG A 330 4.13 -3.90 -25.79
N GLU A 331 4.87 -4.74 -26.52
CA GLU A 331 6.06 -4.33 -27.25
C GLU A 331 5.72 -3.28 -28.33
N LEU A 332 4.61 -3.47 -29.04
CA LEU A 332 4.11 -2.51 -30.02
C LEU A 332 3.73 -1.16 -29.38
N THR A 333 3.08 -1.19 -28.21
CA THR A 333 2.76 0.02 -27.43
C THR A 333 4.04 0.76 -27.03
N ALA A 334 5.05 0.03 -26.54
CA ALA A 334 6.35 0.58 -26.16
C ALA A 334 7.07 1.22 -27.36
N LEU A 335 7.09 0.53 -28.51
CA LEU A 335 7.62 1.07 -29.76
C LEU A 335 6.94 2.39 -30.14
N LEU A 336 5.61 2.41 -30.20
CA LEU A 336 4.85 3.57 -30.66
C LEU A 336 4.85 4.73 -29.65
N THR A 337 5.13 4.45 -28.38
CA THR A 337 5.37 5.51 -27.38
C THR A 337 6.61 6.34 -27.73
N GLY A 338 7.70 5.71 -28.19
CA GLY A 338 8.93 6.40 -28.60
C GLY A 338 8.96 6.82 -30.08
N SER A 339 8.30 6.05 -30.94
CA SER A 339 8.32 6.19 -32.40
C SER A 339 6.90 6.07 -32.97
N PRO A 340 5.99 7.03 -32.72
CA PRO A 340 4.57 6.93 -33.11
C PRO A 340 4.34 6.86 -34.62
N LYS A 341 5.34 7.21 -35.44
CA LYS A 341 5.32 7.11 -36.90
C LYS A 341 5.78 5.76 -37.44
N ALA A 342 6.05 4.76 -36.58
CA ALA A 342 6.52 3.43 -37.01
C ALA A 342 5.53 2.68 -37.91
N VAL A 343 4.24 3.00 -37.82
CA VAL A 343 3.18 2.44 -38.68
C VAL A 343 2.72 3.40 -39.78
N ALA A 344 3.35 4.56 -39.93
CA ALA A 344 2.93 5.61 -40.85
C ALA A 344 2.92 5.17 -42.31
N GLY A 345 1.88 5.60 -43.05
CA GLY A 345 1.73 5.32 -44.48
C GLY A 345 1.11 3.97 -44.83
N VAL A 346 0.75 3.14 -43.84
CA VAL A 346 -0.02 1.90 -44.06
C VAL A 346 -1.51 2.18 -43.81
N GLY A 347 -2.34 2.01 -44.85
CA GLY A 347 -3.79 2.23 -44.78
C GLY A 347 -4.58 0.99 -44.33
N ASN A 348 -5.87 1.20 -44.07
CA ASN A 348 -6.86 0.17 -43.71
C ASN A 348 -6.46 -0.69 -42.51
N LEU A 349 -5.84 -0.08 -41.49
CA LEU A 349 -5.38 -0.83 -40.31
C LEU A 349 -6.54 -1.49 -39.55
N VAL A 350 -7.71 -0.82 -39.49
CA VAL A 350 -8.89 -1.30 -38.76
C VAL A 350 -9.42 -2.61 -39.35
N ASP A 351 -9.40 -2.75 -40.68
CA ASP A 351 -9.88 -3.96 -41.36
C ASP A 351 -8.87 -5.12 -41.31
N ARG A 352 -7.59 -4.80 -41.11
CA ARG A 352 -6.47 -5.77 -41.22
C ARG A 352 -6.02 -6.34 -39.88
N LEU A 353 -6.23 -5.62 -38.78
CA LEU A 353 -5.65 -5.95 -37.49
C LEU A 353 -6.70 -6.37 -36.47
N ARG A 354 -6.31 -7.29 -35.58
CA ARG A 354 -7.08 -7.68 -34.40
C ARG A 354 -7.29 -6.49 -33.47
N PRO A 355 -8.39 -6.47 -32.68
CA PRO A 355 -8.65 -5.42 -31.71
C PRO A 355 -7.49 -5.18 -30.73
N THR A 356 -6.79 -6.24 -30.31
CA THR A 356 -5.61 -6.17 -29.42
C THR A 356 -4.52 -5.27 -29.95
N TYR A 357 -4.22 -5.38 -31.25
CA TYR A 357 -3.18 -4.56 -31.89
C TYR A 357 -3.65 -3.13 -32.17
N LEU A 358 -4.92 -2.94 -32.54
CA LEU A 358 -5.49 -1.59 -32.66
C LEU A 358 -5.48 -0.86 -31.33
N ARG A 359 -5.85 -1.54 -30.24
CA ARG A 359 -5.75 -1.02 -28.87
C ARG A 359 -4.31 -0.67 -28.49
N ALA A 360 -3.34 -1.52 -28.84
CA ALA A 360 -1.92 -1.28 -28.60
C ALA A 360 -1.41 -0.04 -29.37
N ILE A 361 -1.76 0.09 -30.66
CA ILE A 361 -1.40 1.23 -31.49
C ILE A 361 -1.91 2.53 -30.89
N VAL A 362 -3.20 2.57 -30.58
CA VAL A 362 -3.85 3.75 -30.00
C VAL A 362 -3.30 4.10 -28.62
N SER A 363 -3.01 3.09 -27.78
CA SER A 363 -2.38 3.29 -26.47
C SER A 363 -0.98 3.87 -26.60
N GLY A 364 -0.17 3.37 -27.55
CA GLY A 364 1.16 3.89 -27.85
C GLY A 364 1.11 5.34 -28.33
N TRP A 365 0.18 5.69 -29.23
CA TRP A 365 -0.01 7.07 -29.66
C TRP A 365 -0.44 8.01 -28.52
N ARG A 366 -1.31 7.55 -27.61
CA ARG A 366 -1.70 8.32 -26.43
C ARG A 366 -0.50 8.62 -25.54
N ASP A 367 0.34 7.63 -25.31
CA ASP A 367 1.49 7.78 -24.42
C ASP A 367 2.63 8.58 -25.09
N ALA A 368 2.78 8.48 -26.42
CA ALA A 368 3.59 9.39 -27.23
C ALA A 368 3.10 10.85 -27.13
N ALA A 369 1.78 11.08 -27.22
CA ALA A 369 1.20 12.41 -27.09
C ALA A 369 1.43 13.01 -25.69
N LYS A 370 1.36 12.20 -24.63
CA LYS A 370 1.75 12.61 -23.26
C LYS A 370 3.23 12.97 -23.17
N ALA A 371 4.09 12.25 -23.90
CA ALA A 371 5.51 12.54 -23.99
C ALA A 371 5.83 13.75 -24.88
N GLY A 372 4.85 14.28 -25.63
CA GLY A 372 5.03 15.40 -26.55
C GLY A 372 5.65 15.00 -27.90
N ILE A 373 5.56 13.72 -28.27
CA ILE A 373 6.08 13.19 -29.53
C ILE A 373 4.95 13.15 -30.56
N GLU A 374 5.21 13.73 -31.74
CA GLU A 374 4.19 13.94 -32.76
C GLU A 374 3.86 12.65 -33.56
N PRO A 375 2.59 12.22 -33.61
CA PRO A 375 2.14 11.11 -34.45
C PRO A 375 1.91 11.56 -35.91
N ASP A 376 1.49 10.63 -36.76
CA ASP A 376 0.88 11.00 -38.05
C ASP A 376 -0.60 11.36 -37.81
N TRP A 377 -0.93 12.65 -37.89
CA TRP A 377 -2.27 13.15 -37.57
C TRP A 377 -3.37 12.60 -38.48
N THR A 378 -3.07 12.43 -39.78
CA THR A 378 -4.05 11.94 -40.74
C THR A 378 -4.37 10.48 -40.47
N GLN A 379 -3.33 9.66 -40.30
CA GLN A 379 -3.51 8.24 -39.98
C GLN A 379 -4.16 8.04 -38.61
N LEU A 380 -3.79 8.86 -37.60
CA LEU A 380 -4.38 8.80 -36.27
C LEU A 380 -5.90 9.05 -36.31
N ILE A 381 -6.34 10.10 -36.99
CA ILE A 381 -7.76 10.45 -37.09
C ILE A 381 -8.53 9.39 -37.88
N GLU A 382 -7.96 8.89 -38.99
CA GLU A 382 -8.54 7.81 -39.78
C GLU A 382 -8.76 6.54 -38.96
N VAL A 383 -7.73 6.10 -38.21
CA VAL A 383 -7.80 4.88 -37.39
C VAL A 383 -8.76 5.04 -36.22
N ILE A 384 -8.75 6.17 -35.51
CA ILE A 384 -9.71 6.42 -34.42
C ILE A 384 -11.14 6.42 -34.95
N GLY A 385 -11.40 7.14 -36.05
CA GLY A 385 -12.72 7.17 -36.68
C GLY A 385 -13.19 5.77 -37.07
N GLY A 386 -12.34 5.01 -37.76
CA GLY A 386 -12.65 3.64 -38.15
C GLY A 386 -12.92 2.70 -36.96
N ILE A 387 -12.15 2.80 -35.87
CA ILE A 387 -12.39 2.00 -34.65
C ILE A 387 -13.74 2.34 -34.00
N LEU A 388 -14.09 3.63 -33.92
CA LEU A 388 -15.34 4.07 -33.30
C LEU A 388 -16.56 3.70 -34.15
N GLU A 389 -16.44 3.72 -35.48
CA GLU A 389 -17.52 3.34 -36.42
C GLU A 389 -17.69 1.82 -36.57
N HIS A 390 -16.66 1.02 -36.29
CA HIS A 390 -16.71 -0.43 -36.44
C HIS A 390 -17.68 -1.09 -35.45
N ASP A 391 -18.35 -2.18 -35.85
CA ASP A 391 -19.17 -2.99 -34.95
C ASP A 391 -18.33 -3.57 -33.79
N ASP A 392 -18.94 -3.82 -32.62
CA ASP A 392 -18.18 -4.40 -31.50
C ASP A 392 -17.61 -5.78 -31.85
N GLN A 393 -18.35 -6.59 -32.59
CA GLN A 393 -17.93 -7.95 -32.93
C GLN A 393 -16.63 -7.95 -33.75
N SER A 394 -15.63 -8.67 -33.25
CA SER A 394 -14.39 -8.89 -33.99
C SER A 394 -14.62 -9.87 -35.15
N PRO A 395 -14.13 -9.59 -36.37
CA PRO A 395 -14.08 -10.58 -37.45
C PRO A 395 -12.98 -11.64 -37.22
N PHE A 396 -12.08 -11.40 -36.26
CA PHE A 396 -11.02 -12.32 -35.86
C PHE A 396 -11.46 -13.12 -34.63
N PRO A 397 -11.40 -14.46 -34.67
CA PRO A 397 -11.69 -15.27 -33.50
C PRO A 397 -10.62 -15.00 -32.41
N PRO A 398 -11.01 -14.88 -31.13
CA PRO A 398 -10.06 -14.71 -30.04
C PRO A 398 -9.13 -15.92 -29.95
N GLU A 399 -7.84 -15.68 -29.83
CA GLU A 399 -6.81 -16.70 -29.68
C GLU A 399 -6.13 -16.61 -28.29
N GLY A 400 -5.52 -17.72 -27.83
CA GLY A 400 -4.85 -17.77 -26.53
C GLY A 400 -5.76 -17.93 -25.30
N GLY A 401 -5.19 -17.67 -24.13
CA GLY A 401 -5.87 -17.73 -22.83
C GLY A 401 -6.69 -16.47 -22.51
N HIS A 402 -7.32 -16.47 -21.32
CA HIS A 402 -8.13 -15.32 -20.90
C HIS A 402 -7.25 -14.07 -20.72
N GLY A 403 -7.46 -13.06 -21.58
CA GLY A 403 -6.73 -11.79 -21.55
C GLY A 403 -5.54 -11.73 -22.51
N ASP A 404 -5.31 -12.78 -23.29
CA ASP A 404 -4.26 -12.81 -24.32
C ASP A 404 -4.68 -12.14 -25.63
N ASP A 405 -5.97 -12.19 -25.96
CA ASP A 405 -6.57 -11.51 -27.11
C ASP A 405 -7.88 -10.83 -26.70
N ASP A 406 -8.10 -9.61 -27.18
CA ASP A 406 -9.35 -8.87 -27.01
C ASP A 406 -10.44 -9.54 -27.84
N PRO A 407 -11.55 -9.98 -27.23
CA PRO A 407 -12.57 -10.74 -27.94
C PRO A 407 -13.42 -9.89 -28.91
N ASP A 408 -13.35 -8.57 -28.77
CA ASP A 408 -14.16 -7.59 -29.49
C ASP A 408 -13.49 -6.20 -29.48
N PHE A 409 -14.06 -5.25 -30.21
CA PHE A 409 -13.51 -3.91 -30.37
C PHE A 409 -13.69 -2.99 -29.14
N ARG A 410 -14.38 -3.42 -28.07
CA ARG A 410 -14.70 -2.52 -26.94
C ARG A 410 -13.45 -2.00 -26.24
N SER A 411 -12.41 -2.82 -26.11
CA SER A 411 -11.13 -2.40 -25.54
C SER A 411 -10.43 -1.36 -26.43
N ALA A 412 -10.46 -1.55 -27.75
CA ALA A 412 -9.89 -0.60 -28.73
C ALA A 412 -10.68 0.73 -28.75
N LYS A 413 -12.02 0.68 -28.73
CA LYS A 413 -12.88 1.87 -28.63
C LYS A 413 -12.63 2.66 -27.35
N ARG A 414 -12.47 1.98 -26.21
CA ARG A 414 -12.08 2.62 -24.94
C ARG A 414 -10.71 3.31 -25.06
N ALA A 415 -9.72 2.65 -25.67
CA ALA A 415 -8.41 3.26 -25.91
C ALA A 415 -8.51 4.49 -26.83
N ALA A 416 -9.36 4.43 -27.86
CA ALA A 416 -9.60 5.51 -28.81
C ALA A 416 -10.19 6.75 -28.12
N VAL A 417 -11.23 6.57 -27.29
CA VAL A 417 -11.79 7.67 -26.49
C VAL A 417 -10.75 8.22 -25.50
N GLY A 418 -9.91 7.38 -24.91
CA GLY A 418 -8.82 7.83 -24.04
C GLY A 418 -7.73 8.63 -24.74
N LEU A 419 -7.41 8.31 -25.99
CA LEU A 419 -6.53 9.13 -26.81
C LEU A 419 -7.18 10.47 -27.14
N LEU A 420 -8.45 10.47 -27.55
CA LEU A 420 -9.19 11.71 -27.85
C LEU A 420 -9.28 12.63 -26.62
N GLU A 421 -9.60 12.09 -25.43
CA GLU A 421 -9.60 12.82 -24.17
C GLU A 421 -8.22 13.45 -23.87
N GLN A 422 -7.15 12.68 -24.06
CA GLN A 422 -5.78 13.16 -23.88
C GLN A 422 -5.41 14.29 -24.87
N LEU A 423 -5.88 14.22 -26.13
CA LEU A 423 -5.65 15.26 -27.14
C LEU A 423 -6.49 16.52 -26.86
N ALA A 424 -7.70 16.37 -26.34
CA ALA A 424 -8.56 17.50 -25.98
C ALA A 424 -8.01 18.32 -24.81
N LYS A 425 -7.10 17.77 -23.99
CA LYS A 425 -6.57 18.45 -22.80
C LYS A 425 -5.81 19.76 -23.17
N PRO A 426 -6.19 20.94 -22.65
CA PRO A 426 -5.61 22.25 -23.04
C PRO A 426 -4.11 22.48 -22.77
N GLN A 427 -3.44 21.54 -22.09
CA GLN A 427 -2.03 21.62 -21.70
C GLN A 427 -1.22 20.45 -22.28
N SER A 428 -1.58 19.97 -23.48
CA SER A 428 -0.78 18.96 -24.16
C SER A 428 0.64 19.50 -24.39
N LYS A 429 1.66 18.70 -24.07
CA LYS A 429 3.04 19.00 -24.48
C LYS A 429 3.20 19.00 -26.00
N LEU A 430 2.21 18.47 -26.69
CA LEU A 430 2.12 18.29 -28.13
C LEU A 430 1.34 19.45 -28.75
N VAL A 431 1.93 20.10 -29.75
CA VAL A 431 1.26 21.12 -30.57
C VAL A 431 0.33 20.43 -31.56
N ILE A 432 -0.98 20.60 -31.36
CA ILE A 432 -2.00 20.02 -32.22
C ILE A 432 -2.29 21.00 -33.38
N PRO A 433 -2.24 20.55 -34.65
CA PRO A 433 -2.56 21.42 -35.79
C PRO A 433 -4.00 21.95 -35.73
N GLU A 434 -4.20 23.20 -36.17
CA GLU A 434 -5.49 23.90 -36.10
C GLU A 434 -6.65 23.13 -36.77
N GLY A 435 -6.37 22.41 -37.87
CA GLY A 435 -7.37 21.59 -38.57
C GLY A 435 -7.72 20.27 -37.88
N VAL A 436 -6.92 19.80 -36.91
CA VAL A 436 -7.10 18.50 -36.25
C VAL A 436 -8.03 18.60 -35.05
N MET A 437 -7.96 19.68 -34.26
CA MET A 437 -8.81 19.83 -33.07
C MET A 437 -10.32 19.79 -33.37
N PRO A 438 -10.84 20.40 -34.45
CA PRO A 438 -12.22 20.20 -34.89
C PRO A 438 -12.62 18.73 -35.08
N GLN A 439 -11.72 17.92 -35.66
CA GLN A 439 -11.98 16.50 -35.91
C GLN A 439 -11.97 15.70 -34.61
N VAL A 440 -11.03 16.00 -33.70
CA VAL A 440 -11.03 15.42 -32.34
C VAL A 440 -12.33 15.74 -31.63
N ALA A 441 -12.80 16.99 -31.71
CA ALA A 441 -14.05 17.40 -31.10
C ALA A 441 -15.26 16.67 -31.70
N GLU A 442 -15.32 16.54 -33.02
CA GLU A 442 -16.36 15.79 -33.74
C GLU A 442 -16.38 14.32 -33.31
N LEU A 443 -15.22 13.66 -33.20
CA LEU A 443 -15.13 12.26 -32.77
C LEU A 443 -15.55 12.06 -31.30
N ILE A 444 -15.16 12.94 -30.38
CA ILE A 444 -15.61 12.88 -28.98
C ILE A 444 -17.13 13.04 -28.91
N ILE A 445 -17.68 14.06 -29.58
CA ILE A 445 -19.13 14.33 -29.57
C ILE A 445 -19.88 13.16 -30.23
N GLY A 446 -19.37 12.65 -31.35
CA GLY A 446 -19.93 11.53 -32.09
C GLY A 446 -19.90 10.21 -31.31
N SER A 447 -18.97 10.04 -30.37
CA SER A 447 -18.91 8.84 -29.51
C SER A 447 -20.13 8.66 -28.58
N PHE A 448 -21.00 9.67 -28.48
CA PHE A 448 -22.28 9.64 -27.74
C PHE A 448 -23.51 9.47 -28.65
N SER A 449 -23.33 9.01 -29.89
CA SER A 449 -24.42 8.86 -30.86
C SER A 449 -25.25 7.59 -30.63
N ASP A 450 -24.67 6.58 -30.00
CA ASP A 450 -25.33 5.32 -29.65
C ASP A 450 -25.36 5.09 -28.13
N GLU A 451 -26.02 4.00 -27.71
CA GLU A 451 -26.16 3.62 -26.30
C GLU A 451 -25.16 2.55 -25.86
N ILE A 452 -24.28 2.05 -26.73
CA ILE A 452 -23.45 0.87 -26.45
C ILE A 452 -22.48 1.14 -25.30
N ALA A 453 -21.78 2.28 -25.34
CA ALA A 453 -20.83 2.66 -24.30
C ALA A 453 -21.51 2.88 -22.94
N TRP A 454 -22.75 3.38 -22.96
CA TRP A 454 -23.57 3.59 -21.76
C TRP A 454 -24.13 2.29 -21.21
N ASP A 455 -24.71 1.44 -22.05
CA ASP A 455 -25.26 0.14 -21.68
C ASP A 455 -24.17 -0.76 -21.08
N GLY A 456 -22.99 -0.79 -21.69
CA GLY A 456 -21.83 -1.51 -21.16
C GLY A 456 -21.36 -0.97 -19.80
N TYR A 457 -21.41 0.36 -19.63
CA TYR A 457 -21.07 1.03 -18.38
C TYR A 457 -22.06 0.68 -17.26
N ILE A 458 -23.37 0.84 -17.50
CA ILE A 458 -24.41 0.55 -16.50
C ILE A 458 -24.53 -0.94 -16.20
N ALA A 459 -24.28 -1.83 -17.17
CA ALA A 459 -24.27 -3.27 -16.94
C ALA A 459 -23.18 -3.71 -15.93
N SER A 460 -22.17 -2.87 -15.67
CA SER A 460 -21.11 -3.15 -14.70
C SER A 460 -21.50 -2.89 -13.23
N ALA A 461 -22.74 -2.43 -12.98
CA ALA A 461 -23.31 -2.17 -11.66
C ALA A 461 -23.02 -3.29 -10.64
N GLY A 462 -22.35 -2.94 -9.54
CA GLY A 462 -22.08 -3.85 -8.41
C GLY A 462 -20.83 -4.73 -8.53
N SER A 463 -20.07 -4.65 -9.63
CA SER A 463 -18.90 -5.50 -9.86
C SER A 463 -17.54 -4.84 -9.56
N THR A 464 -17.47 -3.50 -9.58
CA THR A 464 -16.18 -2.82 -9.72
C THR A 464 -15.45 -2.51 -8.41
N GLY A 465 -16.14 -2.41 -7.27
CA GLY A 465 -15.55 -2.02 -5.97
C GLY A 465 -14.91 -0.61 -5.91
N MET A 466 -14.64 -0.01 -7.07
CA MET A 466 -14.03 1.30 -7.32
C MET A 466 -14.95 2.45 -6.89
N ASP A 467 -14.36 3.58 -6.50
CA ASP A 467 -15.10 4.83 -6.30
C ASP A 467 -15.48 5.51 -7.62
N ALA A 468 -16.32 6.54 -7.56
CA ALA A 468 -16.86 7.22 -8.72
C ALA A 468 -15.76 7.88 -9.58
N PHE A 469 -14.78 8.52 -8.94
CA PHE A 469 -13.67 9.15 -9.63
C PHE A 469 -12.80 8.13 -10.37
N THR A 470 -12.42 7.04 -9.72
CA THR A 470 -11.66 5.94 -10.34
C THR A 470 -12.46 5.30 -11.47
N THR A 471 -13.77 5.11 -11.29
CA THR A 471 -14.66 4.62 -12.35
C THR A 471 -14.67 5.58 -13.55
N SER A 472 -14.64 6.89 -13.31
CA SER A 472 -14.62 7.91 -14.39
C SER A 472 -13.39 7.86 -15.29
N LEU A 473 -12.31 7.23 -14.83
CA LEU A 473 -11.05 7.08 -15.57
C LEU A 473 -10.97 5.78 -16.38
N ASN A 474 -11.81 4.79 -16.05
CA ASN A 474 -11.65 3.41 -16.52
C ASN A 474 -12.74 2.95 -17.51
N TRP A 475 -13.76 3.78 -17.75
CA TRP A 475 -14.89 3.46 -18.61
C TRP A 475 -15.03 4.45 -19.76
N GLN A 476 -15.39 3.94 -20.94
CA GLN A 476 -15.46 4.72 -22.17
C GLN A 476 -16.43 5.91 -22.06
N TRP A 477 -17.67 5.68 -21.60
CA TRP A 477 -18.66 6.77 -21.50
C TRP A 477 -18.21 7.90 -20.55
N PRO A 478 -17.80 7.64 -19.29
CA PRO A 478 -17.27 8.69 -18.42
C PRO A 478 -15.99 9.39 -18.93
N MET A 479 -15.10 8.67 -19.62
CA MET A 479 -13.92 9.29 -20.25
C MET A 479 -14.32 10.30 -21.34
N GLY A 480 -15.36 9.99 -22.11
CA GLY A 480 -15.96 10.93 -23.04
C GLY A 480 -16.50 12.19 -22.34
N ILE A 481 -17.17 12.03 -21.18
CA ILE A 481 -17.69 13.18 -20.41
C ILE A 481 -16.54 14.10 -20.02
N ARG A 482 -15.43 13.53 -19.52
CA ARG A 482 -14.22 14.29 -19.24
C ARG A 482 -13.66 14.97 -20.48
N GLY A 483 -13.63 14.27 -21.62
CA GLY A 483 -13.28 14.83 -22.93
C GLY A 483 -14.10 16.07 -23.30
N LEU A 484 -15.42 16.02 -23.12
CA LEU A 484 -16.31 17.17 -23.34
C LEU A 484 -15.95 18.37 -22.45
N THR A 485 -15.62 18.13 -21.17
CA THR A 485 -15.16 19.22 -20.28
C THR A 485 -13.86 19.86 -20.76
N TYR A 486 -12.94 19.08 -21.35
CA TYR A 486 -11.72 19.62 -21.93
C TYR A 486 -11.98 20.40 -23.21
N LEU A 487 -12.85 19.90 -24.09
CA LEU A 487 -13.25 20.62 -25.31
C LEU A 487 -13.84 21.99 -24.98
N MET A 488 -14.72 22.05 -23.98
CA MET A 488 -15.27 23.32 -23.50
C MET A 488 -14.19 24.26 -22.97
N ALA A 489 -13.16 23.73 -22.29
CA ALA A 489 -12.07 24.52 -21.71
C ALA A 489 -11.15 25.22 -22.73
N HIS A 490 -11.29 24.95 -24.04
CA HIS A 490 -10.60 25.70 -25.10
C HIS A 490 -11.19 27.09 -25.36
N GLY A 491 -12.40 27.37 -24.86
CA GLY A 491 -13.02 28.68 -24.95
C GLY A 491 -14.39 28.67 -25.64
N THR A 492 -15.21 29.66 -25.28
CA THR A 492 -16.59 29.83 -25.77
C THR A 492 -16.67 30.16 -27.26
N ASP A 493 -15.59 30.68 -27.84
CA ASP A 493 -15.52 31.11 -29.25
C ASP A 493 -15.16 29.96 -30.20
N THR A 494 -14.84 28.77 -29.67
CA THR A 494 -14.51 27.61 -30.50
C THR A 494 -15.75 27.05 -31.21
N ILE A 495 -15.57 26.55 -32.44
CA ILE A 495 -16.68 26.07 -33.27
C ILE A 495 -17.43 24.86 -32.67
N TRP A 496 -16.78 24.10 -31.79
CA TRP A 496 -17.34 22.93 -31.13
C TRP A 496 -17.97 23.24 -29.76
N TYR A 497 -17.79 24.45 -29.21
CA TYR A 497 -18.19 24.78 -27.84
C TYR A 497 -19.66 24.47 -27.56
N GLN A 498 -20.56 24.98 -28.39
CA GLN A 498 -22.01 24.81 -28.19
C GLN A 498 -22.46 23.35 -28.32
N SER A 499 -21.87 22.61 -29.24
CA SER A 499 -22.14 21.18 -29.41
C SER A 499 -21.62 20.38 -28.21
N ALA A 500 -20.39 20.63 -27.77
CA ALA A 500 -19.81 19.97 -26.60
C ALA A 500 -20.61 20.24 -25.33
N ARG A 501 -20.98 21.50 -25.09
CA ARG A 501 -21.83 21.91 -23.95
C ARG A 501 -23.20 21.23 -23.98
N SER A 502 -23.84 21.21 -25.14
CA SER A 502 -25.18 20.62 -25.31
C SER A 502 -25.14 19.10 -25.10
N THR A 503 -24.13 18.41 -25.63
CA THR A 503 -23.89 16.99 -25.39
C THR A 503 -23.62 16.73 -23.92
N LEU A 504 -22.73 17.51 -23.28
CA LEU A 504 -22.45 17.37 -21.85
C LEU A 504 -23.72 17.47 -21.01
N MET A 505 -24.55 18.50 -21.22
CA MET A 505 -25.82 18.68 -20.51
C MET A 505 -26.77 17.49 -20.70
N ARG A 506 -26.88 16.99 -21.93
CA ARG A 506 -27.72 15.83 -22.24
C ARG A 506 -27.24 14.59 -21.49
N GLU A 507 -25.95 14.30 -21.53
CA GLU A 507 -25.39 13.11 -20.89
C GLU A 507 -25.42 13.20 -19.35
N LEU A 508 -25.21 14.39 -18.77
CA LEU A 508 -25.33 14.61 -17.32
C LEU A 508 -26.77 14.47 -16.80
N SER A 509 -27.78 14.49 -17.68
CA SER A 509 -29.17 14.25 -17.29
C SER A 509 -29.52 12.76 -17.12
N ARG A 510 -28.60 11.85 -17.49
CA ARG A 510 -28.78 10.40 -17.32
C ARG A 510 -28.67 10.01 -15.85
N ASP A 511 -29.39 8.98 -15.45
CA ASP A 511 -29.32 8.41 -14.10
C ASP A 511 -28.06 7.55 -13.93
N ASP A 512 -26.94 8.21 -13.68
CA ASP A 512 -25.65 7.57 -13.46
C ASP A 512 -25.55 6.99 -12.04
N ILE A 513 -25.81 5.68 -11.97
CA ILE A 513 -25.77 4.90 -10.73
C ILE A 513 -24.38 4.80 -10.08
N HIS A 514 -23.29 4.97 -10.84
CA HIS A 514 -21.93 4.95 -10.28
C HIS A 514 -21.42 6.36 -9.95
N GLY A 515 -22.09 7.41 -10.43
CA GLY A 515 -21.72 8.81 -10.23
C GLY A 515 -20.43 9.24 -10.92
N ALA A 516 -19.91 8.47 -11.87
CA ALA A 516 -18.65 8.78 -12.53
C ALA A 516 -18.72 10.06 -13.37
N SER A 517 -19.86 10.37 -13.96
CA SER A 517 -20.12 11.63 -14.66
C SER A 517 -20.06 12.84 -13.72
N SER A 518 -20.63 12.72 -12.53
CA SER A 518 -20.57 13.73 -11.48
C SER A 518 -19.15 13.95 -10.98
N ALA A 519 -18.38 12.87 -10.83
CA ALA A 519 -16.96 12.96 -10.49
C ALA A 519 -16.13 13.66 -11.58
N ALA A 520 -16.42 13.39 -12.87
CA ALA A 520 -15.78 14.08 -13.98
C ALA A 520 -16.09 15.59 -13.99
N VAL A 521 -17.33 16.00 -13.71
CA VAL A 521 -17.69 17.42 -13.55
C VAL A 521 -17.00 18.05 -12.35
N GLY A 522 -16.94 17.34 -11.22
CA GLY A 522 -16.22 17.78 -10.03
C GLY A 522 -14.73 18.03 -10.30
N GLU A 523 -14.05 17.12 -11.00
CA GLU A 523 -12.65 17.31 -11.42
C GLU A 523 -12.50 18.42 -12.46
N GLY A 524 -13.49 18.63 -13.33
CA GLY A 524 -13.49 19.66 -14.36
C GLY A 524 -13.84 21.07 -13.88
N VAL A 525 -14.34 21.23 -12.64
CA VAL A 525 -15.00 22.47 -12.18
C VAL A 525 -14.13 23.72 -12.35
N GLY A 526 -12.83 23.64 -12.04
CA GLY A 526 -11.93 24.80 -12.16
C GLY A 526 -11.77 25.28 -13.61
N ARG A 527 -11.76 24.36 -14.58
CA ARG A 527 -11.65 24.70 -16.01
C ARG A 527 -12.94 25.28 -16.55
N LEU A 528 -14.08 24.70 -16.16
CA LEU A 528 -15.40 25.20 -16.53
C LEU A 528 -15.63 26.61 -15.97
N LEU A 529 -15.29 26.84 -14.70
CA LEU A 529 -15.41 28.14 -14.05
C LEU A 529 -14.55 29.22 -14.70
N MET A 530 -13.34 28.85 -15.14
CA MET A 530 -12.45 29.78 -15.84
C MET A 530 -12.97 30.14 -17.24
N THR A 531 -13.69 29.23 -17.89
CA THR A 531 -14.06 29.37 -19.31
C THR A 531 -15.43 30.00 -19.52
N ASP A 532 -16.45 29.54 -18.78
CA ASP A 532 -17.82 30.05 -18.86
C ASP A 532 -18.43 30.10 -17.45
N PRO A 533 -18.03 31.09 -16.62
CA PRO A 533 -18.48 31.21 -15.24
C PRO A 533 -20.00 31.42 -15.15
N GLU A 534 -20.59 32.21 -16.05
CA GLU A 534 -22.04 32.49 -16.05
C GLU A 534 -22.85 31.20 -16.26
N TRP A 535 -22.42 30.35 -17.20
CA TRP A 535 -23.05 29.05 -17.40
C TRP A 535 -22.89 28.15 -16.17
N LEU A 536 -21.69 28.02 -15.62
CA LEU A 536 -21.46 27.13 -14.49
C LEU A 536 -22.22 27.60 -13.24
N GLU A 537 -22.24 28.90 -12.95
CA GLU A 537 -22.99 29.49 -11.84
C GLU A 537 -24.49 29.26 -11.99
N THR A 538 -25.03 29.39 -13.21
CA THR A 538 -26.45 29.13 -13.49
C THR A 538 -26.84 27.67 -13.25
N ASN A 539 -25.91 26.72 -13.44
CA ASN A 539 -26.17 25.28 -13.30
C ASN A 539 -25.57 24.69 -12.01
N ALA A 540 -25.01 25.52 -11.12
CA ALA A 540 -24.26 25.06 -9.95
C ALA A 540 -25.13 24.23 -9.00
N SER A 541 -26.39 24.64 -8.78
CA SER A 541 -27.33 23.89 -7.94
C SER A 541 -27.66 22.52 -8.50
N ASP A 542 -27.64 22.35 -9.82
CA ASP A 542 -27.99 21.09 -10.47
C ASP A 542 -26.81 20.12 -10.38
N PHE A 543 -25.58 20.62 -10.56
CA PHE A 543 -24.38 19.79 -10.54
C PHE A 543 -23.86 19.47 -9.14
N PHE A 544 -23.94 20.42 -8.21
CA PHE A 544 -23.33 20.32 -6.89
C PHE A 544 -24.34 20.36 -5.74
N GLY A 545 -25.63 20.56 -6.05
CA GLY A 545 -26.67 20.75 -5.05
C GLY A 545 -26.58 22.13 -4.38
N SER A 546 -27.39 22.33 -3.35
CA SER A 546 -27.53 23.65 -2.69
C SER A 546 -27.65 23.50 -1.18
N GLU A 547 -27.85 24.62 -0.47
CA GLU A 547 -28.07 24.61 0.98
C GLU A 547 -29.33 23.85 1.43
N VAL A 548 -30.25 23.59 0.50
CA VAL A 548 -31.51 22.85 0.75
C VAL A 548 -31.27 21.33 0.79
N GLY A 549 -30.17 20.85 0.20
CA GLY A 549 -29.84 19.43 0.14
C GLY A 549 -29.07 19.04 -1.11
N LEU A 550 -28.51 17.83 -1.09
CA LEU A 550 -27.72 17.26 -2.17
C LEU A 550 -28.15 15.82 -2.45
N SER A 551 -28.35 15.48 -3.72
CA SER A 551 -28.42 14.08 -4.16
C SER A 551 -27.06 13.38 -4.02
N THR A 552 -27.03 12.05 -4.12
CA THR A 552 -25.79 11.28 -4.12
C THR A 552 -24.83 11.73 -5.23
N GLN A 553 -25.33 11.99 -6.43
CA GLN A 553 -24.56 12.49 -7.56
C GLN A 553 -23.94 13.87 -7.26
N GLN A 554 -24.73 14.78 -6.68
CA GLN A 554 -24.27 16.12 -6.30
C GLN A 554 -23.20 16.07 -5.20
N GLN A 555 -23.35 15.16 -4.22
CA GLN A 555 -22.31 14.91 -3.21
C GLN A 555 -21.01 14.40 -3.85
N ILE A 556 -21.09 13.48 -4.81
CA ILE A 556 -19.92 12.97 -5.56
C ILE A 556 -19.23 14.10 -6.32
N ALA A 557 -19.97 14.97 -7.01
CA ALA A 557 -19.40 16.12 -7.71
C ALA A 557 -18.70 17.09 -6.76
N LEU A 558 -19.37 17.46 -5.66
CA LEU A 558 -18.82 18.34 -4.63
C LEU A 558 -17.54 17.78 -4.01
N THR A 559 -17.59 16.53 -3.54
CA THR A 559 -16.46 15.91 -2.83
C THR A 559 -15.29 15.62 -3.77
N THR A 560 -15.53 15.31 -5.04
CA THR A 560 -14.46 15.20 -6.05
C THR A 560 -13.82 16.55 -6.32
N ALA A 561 -14.60 17.63 -6.42
CA ALA A 561 -14.08 18.98 -6.64
C ALA A 561 -13.12 19.42 -5.52
N ILE A 562 -13.54 19.29 -4.26
CA ILE A 562 -12.74 19.74 -3.10
C ILE A 562 -11.52 18.84 -2.82
N THR A 563 -11.50 17.62 -3.35
CA THR A 563 -10.38 16.68 -3.20
C THR A 563 -9.34 16.83 -4.32
N THR A 564 -9.79 17.10 -5.54
CA THR A 564 -8.91 17.25 -6.72
C THR A 564 -8.26 18.64 -6.81
N HIS A 565 -8.85 19.64 -6.15
CA HIS A 565 -8.36 21.02 -6.18
C HIS A 565 -7.77 21.42 -4.82
N HIS A 566 -6.73 22.23 -4.84
CA HIS A 566 -6.34 23.01 -3.67
C HIS A 566 -7.36 24.14 -3.44
N TYR A 567 -7.40 24.65 -2.21
CA TYR A 567 -8.27 25.77 -1.86
C TYR A 567 -8.13 26.91 -2.87
N ASN A 568 -9.26 27.27 -3.48
CA ASN A 568 -9.38 28.38 -4.42
C ASN A 568 -10.63 29.19 -4.08
N VAL A 569 -10.49 30.51 -3.97
CA VAL A 569 -11.58 31.39 -3.53
C VAL A 569 -12.80 31.37 -4.47
N SER A 570 -12.59 31.25 -5.77
CA SER A 570 -13.68 31.24 -6.75
C SER A 570 -14.47 29.94 -6.67
N ILE A 571 -13.77 28.80 -6.56
CA ILE A 571 -14.41 27.48 -6.37
C ILE A 571 -15.11 27.42 -5.01
N PHE A 572 -14.49 27.95 -3.95
CA PHE A 572 -15.10 28.00 -2.63
C PHE A 572 -16.42 28.78 -2.65
N LYS A 573 -16.45 29.96 -3.30
CA LYS A 573 -17.67 30.75 -3.47
C LYS A 573 -18.75 30.00 -4.24
N LEU A 574 -18.38 29.36 -5.35
CA LEU A 574 -19.29 28.56 -6.16
C LEU A 574 -19.94 27.42 -5.34
N LEU A 575 -19.13 26.74 -4.51
CA LEU A 575 -19.55 25.54 -3.76
C LEU A 575 -20.03 25.83 -2.34
N SER A 576 -20.07 27.08 -1.88
CA SER A 576 -20.40 27.45 -0.49
C SER A 576 -21.80 26.98 -0.07
N SER A 577 -22.80 27.12 -0.95
CA SER A 577 -24.16 26.63 -0.72
C SER A 577 -24.20 25.10 -0.66
N SER A 578 -23.47 24.43 -1.55
CA SER A 578 -23.37 22.96 -1.60
C SER A 578 -22.66 22.40 -0.35
N MET A 579 -21.56 23.03 0.10
CA MET A 579 -20.89 22.67 1.36
C MET A 579 -21.83 22.83 2.56
N THR A 580 -22.61 23.92 2.59
CA THR A 580 -23.62 24.15 3.64
C THR A 580 -24.68 23.06 3.66
N GLY A 581 -25.19 22.66 2.50
CA GLY A 581 -26.14 21.55 2.39
C GLY A 581 -25.52 20.22 2.84
N ALA A 582 -24.26 19.96 2.46
CA ALA A 582 -23.56 18.72 2.81
C ALA A 582 -23.31 18.59 4.32
N ILE A 583 -22.95 19.68 4.98
CA ILE A 583 -22.77 19.74 6.45
C ILE A 583 -24.06 19.37 7.19
N ARG A 584 -25.22 19.70 6.62
CA ARG A 584 -26.54 19.47 7.24
C ARG A 584 -27.14 18.10 6.95
N LEU A 585 -26.45 17.25 6.19
CA LEU A 585 -26.93 15.90 5.90
C LEU A 585 -26.93 15.05 7.18
N GLU A 586 -28.02 14.32 7.42
CA GLU A 586 -28.11 13.37 8.53
C GLU A 586 -27.32 12.08 8.27
N GLN A 587 -27.11 11.75 6.99
CA GLN A 587 -26.36 10.58 6.55
C GLN A 587 -24.91 10.98 6.23
N PRO A 588 -23.94 10.05 6.37
CA PRO A 588 -22.56 10.31 5.96
C PRO A 588 -22.47 10.78 4.51
N VAL A 589 -21.67 11.83 4.28
CA VAL A 589 -21.48 12.41 2.95
C VAL A 589 -20.78 11.40 2.03
N VAL A 590 -21.31 11.22 0.83
CA VAL A 590 -20.75 10.28 -0.15
C VAL A 590 -19.47 10.85 -0.76
N ALA A 591 -18.36 10.14 -0.58
CA ALA A 591 -17.08 10.46 -1.20
C ALA A 591 -17.05 10.06 -2.68
N GLY A 592 -16.82 11.03 -3.57
CA GLY A 592 -16.61 10.80 -4.99
C GLY A 592 -15.25 10.18 -5.31
N TRP A 593 -14.23 10.46 -4.49
CA TRP A 593 -12.91 9.85 -4.54
C TRP A 593 -12.53 9.36 -3.14
N ARG A 594 -12.27 8.06 -2.99
CA ARG A 594 -11.91 7.49 -1.69
C ARG A 594 -10.46 7.84 -1.37
N THR A 595 -10.28 8.64 -0.34
CA THR A 595 -8.97 8.96 0.26
C THR A 595 -9.00 8.57 1.73
N GLN A 596 -7.87 8.73 2.42
CA GLN A 596 -7.80 8.53 3.87
C GLN A 596 -8.58 9.57 4.70
N PHE A 597 -9.05 10.66 4.07
CA PHE A 597 -9.74 11.75 4.75
C PHE A 597 -11.25 11.67 4.58
N ASP A 598 -11.97 11.93 5.66
CA ASP A 598 -13.44 12.02 5.64
C ASP A 598 -13.91 13.24 4.80
N PRO A 599 -14.99 13.15 4.02
CA PRO A 599 -15.48 14.27 3.22
C PRO A 599 -15.86 15.52 4.04
N LEU A 600 -16.42 15.36 5.25
CA LEU A 600 -16.73 16.49 6.12
C LEU A 600 -15.44 17.14 6.65
N GLN A 601 -14.42 16.35 6.98
CA GLN A 601 -13.10 16.89 7.31
C GLN A 601 -12.54 17.73 6.16
N ARG A 602 -12.65 17.24 4.92
CA ARG A 602 -12.19 17.99 3.73
C ARG A 602 -12.99 19.28 3.50
N ILE A 603 -14.29 19.28 3.77
CA ILE A 603 -15.08 20.53 3.78
C ILE A 603 -14.54 21.47 4.86
N GLY A 604 -14.25 20.96 6.05
CA GLY A 604 -13.60 21.68 7.14
C GLY A 604 -12.27 22.33 6.72
N ASP A 605 -11.41 21.59 6.02
CA ASP A 605 -10.14 22.13 5.49
C ASP A 605 -10.38 23.38 4.63
N TRP A 606 -11.36 23.32 3.73
CA TRP A 606 -11.71 24.43 2.84
C TRP A 606 -12.31 25.62 3.60
N VAL A 607 -13.18 25.35 4.58
CA VAL A 607 -13.76 26.35 5.47
C VAL A 607 -12.66 27.09 6.24
N ILE A 608 -11.74 26.35 6.87
CA ILE A 608 -10.66 26.94 7.67
C ILE A 608 -9.71 27.72 6.77
N ASN A 609 -9.36 27.18 5.59
CA ASN A 609 -8.57 27.91 4.60
C ASN A 609 -9.25 29.22 4.16
N ALA A 610 -10.58 29.26 4.04
CA ALA A 610 -11.31 30.48 3.75
C ALA A 610 -11.21 31.51 4.88
N ILE A 611 -11.32 31.08 6.13
CA ILE A 611 -11.20 31.94 7.31
C ILE A 611 -9.79 32.54 7.41
N ILE A 612 -8.75 31.70 7.39
CA ILE A 612 -7.36 32.17 7.60
C ILE A 612 -6.88 33.06 6.45
N ARG A 613 -7.44 32.90 5.24
CA ARG A 613 -7.17 33.78 4.10
C ARG A 613 -8.04 35.04 4.10
N GLY A 614 -9.05 35.14 4.96
CA GLY A 614 -9.94 36.29 5.08
C GLY A 614 -11.02 36.34 4.00
N HIS A 615 -11.39 35.20 3.44
CA HIS A 615 -12.44 35.06 2.43
C HIS A 615 -13.81 34.68 3.02
N ASN A 616 -13.86 34.30 4.30
CA ASN A 616 -15.06 33.96 5.05
C ASN A 616 -14.82 34.24 6.53
N THR A 617 -15.89 34.47 7.30
CA THR A 617 -15.80 34.58 8.78
C THR A 617 -16.51 33.42 9.46
N ILE A 618 -16.26 33.20 10.75
CA ILE A 618 -16.87 32.09 11.51
C ILE A 618 -18.41 32.24 11.63
N GLU A 619 -18.93 33.45 11.46
CA GLU A 619 -20.37 33.77 11.51
C GLU A 619 -21.09 33.54 10.18
N GLU A 620 -20.33 33.40 9.09
CA GLU A 620 -20.84 33.20 7.74
C GLU A 620 -20.92 31.71 7.38
N SER A 621 -21.91 31.32 6.57
CA SER A 621 -21.94 29.96 5.99
C SER A 621 -20.89 29.85 4.87
N PRO A 622 -20.25 28.68 4.69
CA PRO A 622 -20.44 27.42 5.41
C PRO A 622 -19.77 27.32 6.80
N ALA A 623 -18.90 28.26 7.21
CA ALA A 623 -18.14 28.16 8.47
C ALA A 623 -19.01 28.04 9.72
N ARG A 624 -20.04 28.90 9.85
CA ARG A 624 -20.97 28.87 10.98
C ARG A 624 -21.61 27.50 11.16
N GLU A 625 -22.04 26.90 10.05
CA GLU A 625 -22.71 25.59 10.06
C GLU A 625 -21.70 24.48 10.40
N PHE A 626 -20.50 24.54 9.82
CA PHE A 626 -19.42 23.59 10.13
C PHE A 626 -19.12 23.55 11.63
N PHE A 627 -18.86 24.72 12.25
CA PHE A 627 -18.49 24.80 13.66
C PHE A 627 -19.64 24.59 14.66
N SER A 628 -20.89 24.47 14.17
CA SER A 628 -22.07 24.30 15.02
C SER A 628 -22.71 22.92 14.91
N VAL A 629 -22.63 22.26 13.76
CA VAL A 629 -23.31 20.99 13.48
C VAL A 629 -22.35 19.80 13.44
N VAL A 630 -21.15 19.98 12.89
CA VAL A 630 -20.22 18.87 12.65
C VAL A 630 -19.68 18.32 13.98
N PRO A 631 -19.52 16.98 14.12
CA PRO A 631 -19.01 16.36 15.34
C PRO A 631 -17.66 16.96 15.78
N PRO A 632 -17.43 17.15 17.09
CA PRO A 632 -16.23 17.81 17.61
C PRO A 632 -14.91 17.22 17.12
N LYS A 633 -14.76 15.89 17.08
CA LYS A 633 -13.55 15.24 16.54
C LYS A 633 -13.25 15.66 15.10
N VAL A 634 -14.24 15.64 14.21
CA VAL A 634 -14.05 16.02 12.80
C VAL A 634 -13.67 17.51 12.65
N ARG A 635 -14.20 18.38 13.53
CA ARG A 635 -13.79 19.79 13.58
C ARG A 635 -12.33 19.93 14.01
N GLY A 636 -11.92 19.17 15.04
CA GLY A 636 -10.54 19.09 15.51
C GLY A 636 -9.59 18.57 14.43
N ASP A 637 -9.95 17.49 13.75
CA ASP A 637 -9.16 16.89 12.66
C ASP A 637 -8.94 17.85 11.49
N ALA A 638 -9.94 18.70 11.17
CA ALA A 638 -9.80 19.73 10.14
C ALA A 638 -8.86 20.87 10.57
N ILE A 639 -8.95 21.32 11.82
CA ILE A 639 -8.04 22.33 12.39
C ILE A 639 -6.60 21.78 12.45
N GLY A 640 -6.46 20.56 12.95
CA GLY A 640 -5.20 19.83 13.04
C GLY A 640 -4.53 19.67 11.69
N HIS A 641 -5.30 19.26 10.66
CA HIS A 641 -4.77 19.08 9.31
C HIS A 641 -4.25 20.39 8.68
N VAL A 642 -4.84 21.55 8.97
CA VAL A 642 -4.27 22.84 8.56
C VAL A 642 -2.96 23.14 9.30
N GLY A 643 -2.87 22.81 10.59
CA GLY A 643 -1.61 22.86 11.35
C GLY A 643 -0.54 21.95 10.75
N TRP A 644 -0.91 20.72 10.39
CA TRP A 644 -0.06 19.76 9.70
C TRP A 644 0.41 20.30 8.34
N ALA A 645 -0.47 20.94 7.57
CA ALA A 645 -0.09 21.55 6.29
C ALA A 645 0.95 22.67 6.47
N PHE A 646 0.92 23.41 7.59
CA PHE A 646 1.93 24.43 7.90
C PHE A 646 3.32 23.84 8.17
N THR A 647 3.41 22.60 8.67
CA THR A 647 4.72 21.92 8.85
C THR A 647 5.47 21.77 7.52
N HIS A 648 4.74 21.61 6.42
CA HIS A 648 5.28 21.45 5.06
C HIS A 648 5.48 22.78 4.33
N ALA A 649 4.98 23.89 4.87
CA ALA A 649 5.15 25.20 4.29
C ALA A 649 6.54 25.77 4.61
N GLN A 650 7.25 26.29 3.60
CA GLN A 650 8.52 26.99 3.83
C GLN A 650 8.30 28.24 4.70
N ALA A 651 7.29 29.05 4.36
CA ALA A 651 6.89 30.24 5.10
C ALA A 651 5.37 30.36 5.14
N VAL A 652 4.86 31.04 6.18
CA VAL A 652 3.45 31.40 6.33
C VAL A 652 3.38 32.87 6.69
N ASP A 653 2.57 33.64 5.95
CA ASP A 653 2.40 35.06 6.18
C ASP A 653 1.72 35.33 7.53
N ASP A 654 2.16 36.38 8.22
CA ASP A 654 1.64 36.75 9.54
C ASP A 654 0.11 36.86 9.60
N PRO A 655 -0.60 37.49 8.62
CA PRO A 655 -2.06 37.55 8.67
C PRO A 655 -2.74 36.18 8.62
N ILE A 656 -2.17 35.22 7.88
CA ILE A 656 -2.72 33.86 7.77
C ILE A 656 -2.49 33.11 9.08
N ARG A 657 -1.26 33.16 9.60
CA ARG A 657 -0.91 32.55 10.89
C ARG A 657 -1.75 33.13 12.03
N ASN A 658 -1.88 34.45 12.09
CA ASN A 658 -2.59 35.14 13.18
C ASN A 658 -4.08 34.82 13.16
N ARG A 659 -4.73 34.73 12.00
CA ARG A 659 -6.13 34.30 11.92
C ARG A 659 -6.33 32.84 12.33
N LEU A 660 -5.37 31.96 12.05
CA LEU A 660 -5.43 30.59 12.55
C LEU A 660 -5.29 30.54 14.09
N ALA A 661 -4.42 31.39 14.66
CA ALA A 661 -4.31 31.56 16.10
C ALA A 661 -5.59 32.11 16.74
N GLU A 662 -6.20 33.14 16.13
CA GLU A 662 -7.46 33.72 16.59
C GLU A 662 -8.61 32.70 16.50
N LEU A 663 -8.64 31.90 15.43
CA LEU A 663 -9.59 30.81 15.28
C LEU A 663 -9.42 29.80 16.43
N TRP A 664 -8.19 29.35 16.70
CA TRP A 664 -7.89 28.45 17.80
C TRP A 664 -8.39 29.00 19.15
N ASP A 665 -8.04 30.24 19.48
CA ASP A 665 -8.45 30.88 20.73
C ASP A 665 -9.98 30.97 20.86
N SER A 666 -10.68 31.24 19.74
CA SER A 666 -12.14 31.20 19.71
C SER A 666 -12.70 29.80 19.95
N ARG A 667 -12.05 28.74 19.46
CA ARG A 667 -12.51 27.36 19.65
C ARG A 667 -12.26 26.88 21.08
N VAL A 668 -11.15 27.29 21.70
CA VAL A 668 -10.89 27.07 23.12
C VAL A 668 -11.99 27.71 23.98
N ALA A 669 -12.36 28.97 23.71
CA ALA A 669 -13.45 29.64 24.42
C ALA A 669 -14.80 28.93 24.24
N HIS A 670 -15.06 28.36 23.06
CA HIS A 670 -16.25 27.53 22.80
C HIS A 670 -16.25 26.26 23.65
N VAL A 671 -15.13 25.52 23.73
CA VAL A 671 -15.03 24.30 24.55
C VAL A 671 -15.15 24.61 26.05
N GLN A 672 -14.72 25.78 26.50
CA GLN A 672 -14.94 26.21 27.89
C GLN A 672 -16.43 26.42 28.20
N ASP A 673 -17.22 26.94 27.25
CA ASP A 673 -18.68 27.07 27.37
C ASP A 673 -19.39 25.72 27.16
N LYS A 674 -18.83 24.85 26.30
CA LYS A 674 -19.37 23.53 25.94
C LYS A 674 -18.31 22.43 26.08
N PRO A 675 -18.08 21.91 27.30
CA PRO A 675 -17.05 20.91 27.55
C PRO A 675 -17.23 19.58 26.80
N ASP A 676 -18.45 19.24 26.38
CA ASP A 676 -18.74 18.04 25.59
C ASP A 676 -18.05 18.08 24.21
N ASP A 677 -17.67 19.27 23.73
CA ASP A 677 -17.01 19.46 22.43
C ASP A 677 -15.47 19.40 22.52
N ARG A 678 -14.91 18.90 23.62
CA ARG A 678 -13.46 18.90 23.89
C ARG A 678 -12.57 18.27 22.82
N GLU A 679 -13.07 17.27 22.08
CA GLU A 679 -12.31 16.59 21.01
C GLU A 679 -11.90 17.53 19.87
N GLU A 680 -12.52 18.72 19.79
CA GLU A 680 -12.11 19.77 18.85
C GLU A 680 -10.69 20.30 19.12
N LEU A 681 -10.16 20.10 20.34
CA LEU A 681 -8.82 20.55 20.72
C LEU A 681 -7.74 19.45 20.64
N ALA A 682 -8.12 18.22 20.28
CA ALA A 682 -7.26 17.05 20.41
C ALA A 682 -5.96 17.14 19.56
N GLU A 683 -6.05 17.79 18.41
CA GLU A 683 -4.99 17.88 17.40
C GLU A 683 -4.04 19.11 17.57
N PHE A 684 -3.98 19.72 18.76
CA PHE A 684 -3.14 20.92 18.98
C PHE A 684 -1.63 20.66 18.77
N CYS A 685 -1.18 19.42 18.87
CA CYS A 685 0.22 19.04 18.68
C CYS A 685 0.79 19.53 17.32
N TRP A 686 -0.05 19.64 16.28
CA TRP A 686 0.37 20.17 14.98
C TRP A 686 0.77 21.65 15.01
N PHE A 687 0.21 22.45 15.90
CA PHE A 687 0.61 23.86 16.09
C PHE A 687 2.01 23.98 16.68
N VAL A 688 2.35 23.04 17.57
CA VAL A 688 3.70 22.90 18.14
C VAL A 688 4.68 22.47 17.04
N LYS A 689 4.31 21.43 16.29
CA LYS A 689 5.14 20.82 15.24
C LYS A 689 5.43 21.71 14.04
N CYS A 690 4.53 22.63 13.69
CA CYS A 690 4.70 23.40 12.48
C CYS A 690 5.84 24.43 12.56
N HIS A 691 6.35 24.74 13.76
CA HIS A 691 7.36 25.76 14.03
C HIS A 691 7.03 27.14 13.46
N LYS A 692 5.73 27.42 13.19
CA LYS A 692 5.27 28.73 12.69
C LYS A 692 4.82 29.66 13.80
N PHE A 693 4.55 29.11 14.99
CA PHE A 693 4.16 29.87 16.17
C PHE A 693 5.33 29.94 17.17
N ALA A 694 5.47 31.09 17.83
CA ALA A 694 6.49 31.28 18.86
C ALA A 694 6.15 30.48 20.13
N VAL A 695 7.16 30.11 20.92
CA VAL A 695 7.00 29.30 22.14
C VAL A 695 6.09 29.98 23.14
N GLU A 696 6.22 31.30 23.28
CA GLU A 696 5.40 32.13 24.15
C GLU A 696 3.91 32.10 23.76
N TRP A 697 3.61 31.74 22.50
CA TRP A 697 2.24 31.57 22.03
C TRP A 697 1.73 30.14 22.25
N TRP A 698 2.47 29.11 21.81
CA TRP A 698 1.94 27.74 21.79
C TRP A 698 2.06 27.01 23.13
N LEU A 699 3.09 27.25 23.94
CA LEU A 699 3.30 26.52 25.19
C LEU A 699 2.15 26.70 26.21
N PRO A 700 1.68 27.92 26.51
CA PRO A 700 0.52 28.08 27.40
C PRO A 700 -0.77 27.50 26.81
N ARG A 701 -0.90 27.48 25.48
CA ARG A 701 -2.07 26.90 24.80
C ARG A 701 -2.05 25.38 24.78
N LEU A 702 -0.88 24.76 24.72
CA LEU A 702 -0.72 23.31 24.84
C LEU A 702 -1.15 22.86 26.24
N LYS A 703 -0.69 23.57 27.28
CA LYS A 703 -1.16 23.35 28.66
C LYS A 703 -2.69 23.40 28.73
N GLN A 704 -3.28 24.49 28.24
CA GLN A 704 -4.73 24.68 28.26
C GLN A 704 -5.48 23.60 27.47
N ALA A 705 -4.95 23.18 26.32
CA ALA A 705 -5.53 22.11 25.51
C ALA A 705 -5.55 20.77 26.27
N ILE A 706 -4.46 20.42 26.98
CA ILE A 706 -4.39 19.20 27.80
C ILE A 706 -5.37 19.26 28.98
N GLU A 707 -5.56 20.43 29.59
CA GLU A 707 -6.52 20.62 30.70
C GLU A 707 -7.97 20.43 30.24
N LEU A 708 -8.31 20.93 29.05
CA LEU A 708 -9.67 20.87 28.51
C LEU A 708 -9.97 19.54 27.78
N CYS A 709 -8.95 18.95 27.15
CA CYS A 709 -9.03 17.73 26.36
C CYS A 709 -7.87 16.77 26.74
N PRO A 710 -8.11 15.81 27.65
CA PRO A 710 -7.09 14.83 28.02
C PRO A 710 -6.58 13.97 26.86
N ASP A 711 -7.38 13.80 25.79
CA ASP A 711 -7.03 13.00 24.60
C ASP A 711 -5.81 13.58 23.85
N VAL A 712 -5.52 14.88 24.04
CA VAL A 712 -4.28 15.52 23.57
C VAL A 712 -3.05 14.75 24.06
N ARG A 713 -3.09 14.17 25.27
CA ARG A 713 -1.96 13.39 25.83
C ARG A 713 -1.64 12.16 24.98
N SER A 714 -2.68 11.46 24.52
CA SER A 714 -2.53 10.29 23.66
C SER A 714 -2.28 10.62 22.20
N GLU A 715 -2.70 11.80 21.71
CA GLU A 715 -2.52 12.19 20.30
C GLU A 715 -1.24 13.01 20.05
N SER A 716 -0.60 13.54 21.10
CA SER A 716 0.63 14.36 21.04
C SER A 716 1.92 13.57 20.80
N HIS A 717 1.96 12.81 19.71
CA HIS A 717 3.15 12.08 19.32
C HIS A 717 4.22 13.04 18.76
N MET A 718 5.48 12.76 19.10
CA MET A 718 6.68 13.39 18.53
C MET A 718 7.03 14.79 19.02
N ILE A 719 6.31 15.44 19.94
CA ILE A 719 6.58 16.85 20.34
C ILE A 719 7.70 17.03 21.38
N GLY A 720 8.41 15.97 21.77
CA GLY A 720 9.40 16.02 22.85
C GLY A 720 10.56 16.98 22.58
N LYS A 721 11.04 17.04 21.33
CA LYS A 721 12.10 17.99 20.94
C LYS A 721 11.67 19.44 21.04
N GLU A 722 10.42 19.74 20.69
CA GLU A 722 9.85 21.08 20.80
C GLU A 722 9.66 21.49 22.25
N ILE A 723 9.25 20.56 23.12
CA ILE A 723 9.16 20.81 24.57
C ILE A 723 10.55 21.03 25.17
N ALA A 724 11.54 20.22 24.78
CA ALA A 724 12.94 20.42 25.19
C ALA A 724 13.48 21.80 24.79
N PHE A 725 13.21 22.22 23.55
CA PHE A 725 13.57 23.55 23.07
C PHE A 725 12.83 24.65 23.85
N ALA A 726 11.54 24.46 24.16
CA ALA A 726 10.76 25.43 24.93
C ALA A 726 11.31 25.65 26.35
N ALA A 727 11.94 24.63 26.95
CA ALA A 727 12.55 24.74 28.26
C ALA A 727 13.75 25.69 28.32
N ASP A 728 14.36 26.06 27.19
CA ASP A 728 15.38 27.11 27.15
C ASP A 728 14.78 28.51 27.37
N LEU A 729 13.49 28.70 27.06
CA LEU A 729 12.79 29.98 27.13
C LEU A 729 11.92 30.11 28.38
N ASP A 730 11.14 29.07 28.68
CA ASP A 730 10.29 28.99 29.87
C ASP A 730 10.41 27.60 30.53
N PRO A 731 11.44 27.39 31.37
CA PRO A 731 11.67 26.12 32.05
C PRO A 731 10.51 25.70 32.96
N HIS A 732 9.77 26.67 33.54
CA HIS A 732 8.67 26.37 34.45
C HIS A 732 7.48 25.79 33.68
N ALA A 733 7.04 26.48 32.62
CA ALA A 733 5.89 26.01 31.84
C ALA A 733 6.22 24.71 31.08
N ALA A 734 7.46 24.55 30.61
CA ALA A 734 7.90 23.32 29.94
C ALA A 734 7.89 22.11 30.87
N LEU A 735 8.38 22.25 32.11
CA LEU A 735 8.34 21.18 33.11
C LEU A 735 6.89 20.80 33.48
N GLU A 736 6.02 21.79 33.64
CA GLU A 736 4.62 21.54 33.97
C GLU A 736 3.88 20.78 32.85
N VAL A 737 4.02 21.23 31.60
CA VAL A 737 3.43 20.57 30.43
C VAL A 737 3.97 19.15 30.26
N LEU A 738 5.28 18.96 30.44
CA LEU A 738 5.90 17.63 30.36
C LEU A 738 5.29 16.67 31.40
N LYS A 739 5.14 17.11 32.65
CA LYS A 739 4.50 16.33 33.72
C LYS A 739 3.07 15.97 33.35
N MET A 740 2.29 16.90 32.81
CA MET A 740 0.91 16.67 32.38
C MET A 740 0.78 15.67 31.22
N LEU A 741 1.71 15.69 30.26
CA LEU A 741 1.72 14.77 29.13
C LEU A 741 2.04 13.33 29.56
N LEU A 742 2.94 13.15 30.52
CA LEU A 742 3.34 11.84 31.05
C LEU A 742 2.35 11.28 32.10
N GLU A 743 1.51 12.13 32.68
CA GLU A 743 0.56 11.72 33.71
C GLU A 743 -0.49 10.75 33.16
N GLY A 744 -0.55 9.55 33.75
CA GLY A 744 -1.55 8.52 33.44
C GLY A 744 -1.34 7.79 32.12
N GLN A 745 -0.21 8.00 31.44
CA GLN A 745 0.18 7.27 30.23
C GLN A 745 0.70 5.87 30.56
N ASP A 746 0.54 4.94 29.61
CA ASP A 746 1.17 3.63 29.70
C ASP A 746 2.69 3.78 29.63
N GLU A 747 3.42 3.16 30.58
CA GLU A 747 4.88 3.22 30.66
C GLU A 747 5.54 2.59 29.42
N SER A 748 4.83 1.69 28.72
CA SER A 748 5.25 1.10 27.44
C SER A 748 4.73 1.81 26.19
N GLY A 749 4.00 2.92 26.33
CA GLY A 749 3.43 3.68 25.21
C GLY A 749 4.48 4.44 24.39
N LEU A 750 4.27 4.54 23.07
CA LEU A 750 5.16 5.25 22.14
C LEU A 750 5.38 6.73 22.54
N VAL A 751 4.33 7.41 22.99
CA VAL A 751 4.39 8.82 23.45
C VAL A 751 5.29 8.95 24.68
N THR A 752 5.11 8.06 25.66
CA THR A 752 5.95 8.00 26.87
C THR A 752 7.41 7.77 26.51
N PHE A 753 7.70 6.81 25.63
CA PHE A 753 9.06 6.53 25.19
C PHE A 753 9.72 7.73 24.52
N GLU A 754 9.03 8.40 23.60
CA GLU A 754 9.55 9.57 22.88
C GLU A 754 9.81 10.75 23.83
N LEU A 755 8.87 11.09 24.71
CA LEU A 755 9.06 12.17 25.69
C LEU A 755 10.20 11.85 26.67
N MET A 756 10.29 10.60 27.15
CA MET A 756 11.37 10.15 28.04
C MET A 756 12.75 10.28 27.39
N GLN A 757 12.84 10.06 26.07
CA GLN A 757 14.10 10.17 25.34
C GLN A 757 14.44 11.61 24.97
N ASP A 758 13.49 12.35 24.40
CA ASP A 758 13.76 13.62 23.71
C ASP A 758 13.47 14.86 24.57
N ALA A 759 12.58 14.78 25.57
CA ALA A 759 12.19 15.90 26.42
C ALA A 759 12.72 15.83 27.85
N VAL A 760 12.50 14.71 28.54
CA VAL A 760 12.67 14.61 30.00
C VAL A 760 14.07 15.02 30.51
N PRO A 761 15.19 14.53 29.94
CA PRO A 761 16.51 14.89 30.44
C PRO A 761 16.80 16.39 30.29
N THR A 762 16.46 16.96 29.13
CA THR A 762 16.72 18.37 28.81
C THR A 762 15.88 19.30 29.67
N VAL A 763 14.59 19.02 29.81
CA VAL A 763 13.65 19.87 30.58
C VAL A 763 14.04 19.88 32.06
N ILE A 764 14.36 18.73 32.65
CA ILE A 764 14.83 18.65 34.04
C ILE A 764 16.15 19.43 34.22
N ALA A 765 17.11 19.28 33.30
CA ALA A 765 18.37 20.02 33.37
C ALA A 765 18.16 21.53 33.32
N ARG A 766 17.29 22.03 32.43
CA ARG A 766 16.97 23.46 32.33
C ARG A 766 16.22 23.99 33.55
N ALA A 767 15.31 23.20 34.13
CA ALA A 767 14.65 23.54 35.38
C ALA A 767 15.64 23.65 36.55
N ILE A 768 16.61 22.73 36.66
CA ILE A 768 17.69 22.78 37.67
C ILE A 768 18.61 23.99 37.46
N ALA A 769 18.95 24.31 36.20
CA ALA A 769 19.83 25.41 35.85
C ALA A 769 19.15 26.81 35.85
N SER A 770 17.83 26.88 36.05
CA SER A 770 17.03 28.10 35.95
C SER A 770 17.39 29.19 36.97
N GLY A 771 18.03 28.82 38.09
CA GLY A 771 18.32 29.72 39.21
C GLY A 771 17.14 29.93 40.17
N ASP A 772 15.99 29.30 39.94
CA ASP A 772 14.86 29.24 40.86
C ASP A 772 14.96 27.98 41.73
N GLU A 773 15.17 28.17 43.05
CA GLU A 773 15.35 27.05 43.97
C GLU A 773 14.09 26.20 44.14
N SER A 774 12.89 26.78 43.97
CA SER A 774 11.63 26.03 44.04
C SER A 774 11.46 25.14 42.81
N LEU A 775 11.75 25.67 41.62
CA LEU A 775 11.65 24.91 40.37
C LEU A 775 12.71 23.81 40.30
N LYS A 776 13.93 24.11 40.76
CA LYS A 776 15.00 23.12 40.89
C LYS A 776 14.60 21.98 41.80
N GLN A 777 13.97 22.27 42.94
CA GLN A 777 13.50 21.23 43.85
C GLN A 777 12.41 20.36 43.20
N ASP A 778 11.42 20.95 42.52
CA ASP A 778 10.37 20.21 41.81
C ASP A 778 10.96 19.29 40.71
N ALA A 779 11.95 19.79 39.96
CA ALA A 779 12.63 19.00 38.94
C ALA A 779 13.42 17.82 39.52
N MET A 780 14.11 18.02 40.67
CA MET A 780 14.81 16.95 41.37
C MET A 780 13.86 15.91 41.94
N ASP A 781 12.74 16.35 42.53
CA ASP A 781 11.72 15.45 43.06
C ASP A 781 11.08 14.61 41.94
N TYR A 782 10.78 15.23 40.80
CA TYR A 782 10.24 14.53 39.64
C TYR A 782 11.25 13.55 39.01
N MET A 783 12.53 13.93 38.95
CA MET A 783 13.60 13.02 38.50
C MET A 783 13.70 11.78 39.39
N ASN A 784 13.58 11.95 40.72
CA ASN A 784 13.58 10.85 41.68
C ASN A 784 12.34 9.95 41.50
N GLU A 785 11.15 10.53 41.30
CA GLU A 785 9.92 9.77 41.03
C GLU A 785 10.06 8.88 39.79
N LEU A 786 10.61 9.40 38.69
CA LEU A 786 10.88 8.62 37.48
C LEU A 786 11.95 7.54 37.72
N GLY A 787 12.96 7.83 38.55
CA GLY A 787 13.93 6.84 39.01
C GLY A 787 13.29 5.68 39.77
N GLU A 788 12.32 5.96 40.65
CA GLU A 788 11.55 4.93 41.37
C GLU A 788 10.71 4.05 40.44
N LYS A 789 10.27 4.59 39.30
CA LYS A 789 9.57 3.86 38.23
C LYS A 789 10.50 3.07 37.30
N GLY A 790 11.82 3.08 37.55
CA GLY A 790 12.79 2.23 36.84
C GLY A 790 13.69 2.95 35.84
N HIS A 791 13.65 4.29 35.75
CA HIS A 791 14.49 5.07 34.84
C HIS A 791 15.87 5.41 35.45
N PHE A 792 16.64 4.38 35.81
CA PHE A 792 17.89 4.53 36.58
C PHE A 792 19.03 5.27 35.87
N SER A 793 18.99 5.42 34.53
CA SER A 793 20.00 6.18 33.77
C SER A 793 19.72 7.69 33.72
N LEU A 794 18.54 8.14 34.18
CA LEU A 794 18.06 9.50 33.96
C LEU A 794 18.98 10.57 34.58
N GLU A 795 19.50 10.35 35.79
CA GLU A 795 20.43 11.30 36.43
C GLU A 795 21.69 11.55 35.57
N ALA A 796 22.25 10.47 35.00
CA ALA A 796 23.41 10.56 34.12
C ALA A 796 23.09 11.21 32.76
N GLU A 797 21.85 11.11 32.30
CA GLU A 797 21.37 11.77 31.08
C GLU A 797 21.13 13.28 31.31
N VAL A 798 20.48 13.65 32.41
CA VAL A 798 20.29 15.06 32.84
C VAL A 798 21.64 15.77 32.99
N ALA A 799 22.63 15.11 33.59
CA ALA A 799 23.96 15.66 33.78
C ALA A 799 24.69 16.04 32.48
N LYS A 800 24.29 15.51 31.31
CA LYS A 800 24.86 15.87 30.01
C LYS A 800 24.41 17.25 29.52
N PHE A 801 23.30 17.76 30.06
CA PHE A 801 22.66 19.01 29.63
C PHE A 801 22.83 20.15 30.64
N LEU A 802 23.30 19.86 31.86
CA LEU A 802 23.77 20.84 32.85
C LEU A 802 25.14 21.41 32.46
#